data_AF-B4LXG8-F1
#
_entry.id   AF-B4LXG8-F1
#
_cell.length_a   1.000
_cell.length_b   1.000
_cell.length_c   1.000
_cell.angle_alpha   90.00
_cell.angle_beta   90.00
_cell.angle_gamma   90.00
#
_symmetry.space_group_name_H-M   'P 1'
#
loop_
_entity.id
_entity.type
_entity.pdbx_description
1 polymer ?
#
loop_
_entity_poly.entity_id
_entity_poly.type
_entity_poly.pdbx_seq_one_letter_code
_entity_poly.pdbx_strand_id
1 'polypeptide(L)'
;MIKLLRNCRVSHFTRIRSRGMSSKQARNEDNKLDTFRRICDEIAGEASYLRKVEKLEHFLKKGSSGSGFKGDLLQWVQFLIPGATQRVYNLQNKALLKLFARIFHVDQQQMHLDLEQDGDISETLRKHFASSSKLKPQAQSKLYLHEVENMLCQLEQRTKEDEQTEVLQEVCKQATDLDLRTFIRLIKQDLRINARARHILDAFGPEAYPAYQSTRDLKLIVENFAGTQGKPKSLKGLPKAATKSSKKAIGAIQVMTPISPMLANACKSVEEAFKKNPGGLYSEVKYDGERVQIHKHGSEFKFFSRNLKPVVDHKIKELKDYIPRAFPGANDMILDSEIILVNTKTGELLPFGTLGAHKKHTYANASVCLFVFDCLLYDGDDLTQLSFCKRREILEQNIKPIKHHVQLSESQFLKTKNELAMMTAKVLQANLEGVVLKSPEGTYQPGKRNWLKVKKDYLFGGKMADTADLVVLGAWYGSGKKGGVLSIFLMGCYDARDRLWKTVTKVHSGLDDASNDEVHESLMKLTERADASKIPNWLLCKKALIPDVLAKIPEQMPVWEITGAEFTQSEAHTAAGISIRFPRITRLRSDKSAMQANDLEHLEQLYAASKQNVNVDLLLANCEADRDDALKNKLKLEKTPQKSKAPKEATASSSKKPKRSKSASDDEEVTPSKGRSSRKMHKLEAPTVTSQGNLKDFFKPKIVIADVKIENPPLASTSSNYGKGEDRKLFIGLEAHFVADAAQPKLMDEFVRHGGILAKCTQRASLVFHDCNKNKDLSQLRPLYRRSCRHLNIKWLEETLKMKTLQPYPLYALLLQS
;
A
#
# COMPACT_ATOMS: atom_id res chain seq x y z
N MET A 1 -35.53 -19.01 15.63
CA MET A 1 -34.21 -18.38 15.45
C MET A 1 -33.07 -19.37 15.16
N ILE A 2 -33.00 -20.56 15.77
CA ILE A 2 -31.94 -21.55 15.47
C ILE A 2 -32.09 -22.23 14.09
N LYS A 3 -33.28 -22.19 13.46
CA LYS A 3 -33.49 -22.62 12.06
C LYS A 3 -33.09 -21.58 11.00
N LEU A 4 -32.83 -20.32 11.38
CA LEU A 4 -32.45 -19.24 10.44
C LEU A 4 -30.92 -19.09 10.27
N LEU A 5 -30.12 -19.79 11.08
CA LEU A 5 -28.65 -19.82 10.97
C LEU A 5 -28.12 -20.93 10.03
N ARG A 6 -29.00 -21.72 9.40
CA ARG A 6 -28.61 -22.75 8.43
C ARG A 6 -28.54 -22.27 6.97
N ASN A 7 -29.03 -21.06 6.65
CA ASN A 7 -29.14 -20.58 5.26
C ASN A 7 -28.10 -19.54 4.82
N CYS A 8 -27.03 -19.33 5.59
CA CYS A 8 -25.89 -18.52 5.12
C CYS A 8 -24.58 -19.13 5.60
N ARG A 9 -24.01 -20.05 4.83
CA ARG A 9 -22.55 -20.17 4.64
C ARG A 9 -22.21 -21.21 3.58
N VAL A 10 -21.26 -20.78 2.74
CA VAL A 10 -20.52 -21.52 1.72
C VAL A 10 -21.25 -21.65 0.37
N SER A 11 -20.96 -20.66 -0.46
CA SER A 11 -21.07 -20.69 -1.92
C SER A 11 -20.65 -22.04 -2.50
N HIS A 12 -21.58 -22.67 -3.22
CA HIS A 12 -21.28 -23.67 -4.22
C HIS A 12 -20.30 -23.10 -5.26
N PHE A 13 -19.01 -23.37 -5.07
CA PHE A 13 -18.20 -23.73 -6.22
C PHE A 13 -18.58 -25.15 -6.60
N THR A 14 -18.87 -25.38 -7.86
CA THR A 14 -18.95 -26.69 -8.51
C THR A 14 -17.59 -27.41 -8.41
N ARG A 15 -17.19 -27.81 -7.19
CA ARG A 15 -16.16 -28.83 -6.96
C ARG A 15 -16.81 -30.19 -7.10
N ILE A 16 -17.17 -30.51 -8.34
CA ILE A 16 -17.45 -31.89 -8.74
C ILE A 16 -16.10 -32.60 -8.60
N ARG A 17 -16.07 -33.61 -7.72
CA ARG A 17 -15.02 -34.65 -7.64
C ARG A 17 -14.41 -34.81 -9.03
N SER A 18 -13.08 -34.68 -9.16
CA SER A 18 -12.40 -35.28 -10.33
C SER A 18 -12.99 -36.68 -10.48
N ARG A 19 -13.21 -37.15 -11.73
CA ARG A 19 -13.59 -38.55 -11.97
C ARG A 19 -12.69 -39.38 -11.07
N GLY A 20 -13.26 -39.90 -9.98
CA GLY A 20 -12.44 -40.35 -8.86
C GLY A 20 -11.62 -41.49 -9.40
N MET A 21 -10.31 -41.29 -9.51
CA MET A 21 -9.39 -42.40 -9.70
C MET A 21 -9.77 -43.39 -8.60
N SER A 22 -10.03 -44.65 -8.95
CA SER A 22 -10.36 -45.65 -7.93
C SER A 22 -9.30 -45.63 -6.83
N SER A 23 -9.64 -45.97 -5.58
CA SER A 23 -8.68 -45.89 -4.46
C SER A 23 -7.38 -46.66 -4.73
N LYS A 24 -7.44 -47.73 -5.53
CA LYS A 24 -6.27 -48.47 -6.04
C LYS A 24 -5.44 -47.70 -7.06
N GLN A 25 -6.07 -46.90 -7.91
CA GLN A 25 -5.40 -46.11 -8.94
C GLN A 25 -4.79 -44.81 -8.38
N ALA A 26 -5.34 -44.28 -7.28
CA ALA A 26 -4.78 -43.13 -6.57
C ALA A 26 -3.47 -43.46 -5.82
N ARG A 27 -3.26 -44.72 -5.41
CA ARG A 27 -2.06 -45.20 -4.72
C ARG A 27 -1.04 -45.77 -5.71
N ASN A 28 -0.28 -44.90 -6.36
CA ASN A 28 0.83 -45.25 -7.24
C ASN A 28 2.07 -44.41 -6.92
N GLU A 29 3.24 -44.80 -7.43
CA GLU A 29 4.52 -44.14 -7.14
C GLU A 29 4.52 -42.64 -7.51
N ASP A 30 3.86 -42.23 -8.59
CA ASP A 30 3.78 -40.83 -9.02
C ASP A 30 2.91 -39.99 -8.08
N ASN A 31 2.01 -40.62 -7.31
CA ASN A 31 1.14 -39.95 -6.36
C ASN A 31 1.67 -39.97 -4.92
N LYS A 32 2.89 -40.49 -4.67
CA LYS A 32 3.51 -40.39 -3.35
C LYS A 32 3.96 -38.97 -3.07
N LEU A 33 3.79 -38.51 -1.82
CA LEU A 33 4.32 -37.22 -1.37
C LEU A 33 5.85 -37.17 -1.51
N ASP A 34 6.52 -38.30 -1.26
CA ASP A 34 7.97 -38.45 -1.47
C ASP A 34 8.39 -38.10 -2.90
N THR A 35 7.70 -38.64 -3.91
CA THR A 35 7.95 -38.34 -5.33
C THR A 35 7.71 -36.87 -5.62
N PHE A 36 6.60 -36.31 -5.14
CA PHE A 36 6.33 -34.88 -5.29
C PHE A 36 7.42 -34.00 -4.69
N ARG A 37 7.88 -34.34 -3.48
CA ARG A 37 8.96 -33.65 -2.80
C ARG A 37 10.26 -33.74 -3.60
N ARG A 38 10.66 -34.93 -4.05
CA ARG A 38 11.89 -35.12 -4.85
C ARG A 38 11.88 -34.26 -6.11
N ILE A 39 10.78 -34.25 -6.86
CA ILE A 39 10.64 -33.39 -8.05
C ILE A 39 10.69 -31.91 -7.66
N CYS A 40 10.07 -31.49 -6.56
CA CYS A 40 10.18 -30.13 -6.07
C CYS A 40 11.63 -29.75 -5.73
N ASP A 41 12.37 -30.62 -5.05
CA ASP A 41 13.77 -30.40 -4.69
C ASP A 41 14.67 -30.35 -5.95
N GLU A 42 14.44 -31.21 -6.94
CA GLU A 42 15.13 -31.15 -8.24
C GLU A 42 14.86 -29.84 -9.00
N ILE A 43 13.61 -29.38 -9.01
CA ILE A 43 13.26 -28.09 -9.60
C ILE A 43 13.93 -26.96 -8.81
N ALA A 44 13.92 -27.02 -7.47
CA ALA A 44 14.52 -26.00 -6.62
C ALA A 44 16.04 -25.86 -6.86
N GLY A 45 16.74 -26.98 -7.04
CA GLY A 45 18.19 -27.03 -7.29
C GLY A 45 18.61 -26.50 -8.67
N GLU A 46 17.69 -26.37 -9.62
CA GLU A 46 17.98 -25.82 -10.94
C GLU A 46 17.89 -24.29 -10.95
N ALA A 47 18.90 -23.61 -11.49
CA ALA A 47 18.93 -22.15 -11.58
C ALA A 47 18.17 -21.62 -12.80
N SER A 48 18.24 -22.34 -13.93
CA SER A 48 17.62 -21.93 -15.19
C SER A 48 16.13 -22.23 -15.20
N TYR A 49 15.30 -21.21 -15.46
CA TYR A 49 13.85 -21.41 -15.61
C TYR A 49 13.52 -22.38 -16.74
N LEU A 50 14.25 -22.37 -17.85
CA LEU A 50 14.02 -23.31 -18.96
C LEU A 50 14.27 -24.75 -18.54
N ARG A 51 15.38 -25.01 -17.84
CA ARG A 51 15.68 -26.35 -17.33
C ARG A 51 14.70 -26.82 -16.26
N LYS A 52 14.17 -25.91 -15.42
CA LYS A 52 13.06 -26.23 -14.50
C LYS A 52 11.83 -26.72 -15.26
N VAL A 53 11.48 -26.07 -16.38
CA VAL A 53 10.36 -26.48 -17.25
C VAL A 53 10.65 -27.85 -17.85
N GLU A 54 11.82 -28.06 -18.44
CA GLU A 54 12.23 -29.32 -19.06
C GLU A 54 12.19 -30.50 -18.08
N LYS A 55 12.67 -30.30 -16.84
CA LYS A 55 12.61 -31.31 -15.77
C LYS A 55 11.17 -31.70 -15.44
N LEU A 56 10.30 -30.71 -15.26
CA LEU A 56 8.89 -30.97 -14.96
C LEU A 56 8.19 -31.65 -16.14
N GLU A 57 8.42 -31.17 -17.37
CA GLU A 57 7.87 -31.76 -18.59
C GLU A 57 8.33 -33.21 -18.76
N HIS A 58 9.61 -33.50 -18.53
CA HIS A 58 10.16 -34.85 -18.58
C HIS A 58 9.46 -35.77 -17.57
N PHE A 59 9.32 -35.32 -16.32
CA PHE A 59 8.62 -36.08 -15.28
C PHE A 59 7.14 -36.32 -15.63
N LEU A 60 6.41 -35.29 -16.09
CA LEU A 60 5.01 -35.41 -16.49
C LEU A 60 4.80 -36.29 -17.73
N LYS A 61 5.84 -36.50 -18.55
CA LYS A 61 5.81 -37.43 -19.69
C LYS A 61 6.17 -38.85 -19.30
N LYS A 62 7.20 -39.04 -18.47
CA LYS A 62 7.81 -40.34 -18.19
C LYS A 62 7.33 -41.00 -16.90
N GLY A 63 6.83 -40.22 -15.94
CA GLY A 63 6.55 -40.69 -14.59
C GLY A 63 7.82 -41.19 -13.88
N SER A 64 7.65 -41.66 -12.66
CA SER A 64 8.74 -42.19 -11.83
C SER A 64 9.26 -43.53 -12.37
N SER A 65 8.44 -44.28 -13.09
CA SER A 65 8.81 -45.59 -13.66
C SER A 65 9.43 -45.51 -15.06
N GLY A 66 9.52 -44.32 -15.67
CA GLY A 66 10.01 -44.14 -17.04
C GLY A 66 9.05 -44.58 -18.15
N SER A 67 7.98 -45.31 -17.80
CA SER A 67 6.99 -45.90 -18.72
C SER A 67 5.73 -45.06 -18.95
N GLY A 68 5.73 -43.82 -18.46
CA GLY A 68 4.61 -42.88 -18.57
C GLY A 68 4.12 -42.42 -17.20
N PHE A 69 3.67 -41.16 -17.11
CA PHE A 69 3.08 -40.61 -15.90
C PHE A 69 1.71 -41.23 -15.61
N LYS A 70 1.53 -41.77 -14.41
CA LYS A 70 0.31 -42.45 -13.93
C LYS A 70 -0.37 -41.70 -12.76
N GLY A 71 0.18 -40.57 -12.36
CA GLY A 71 -0.33 -39.76 -11.25
C GLY A 71 -1.59 -38.95 -11.60
N ASP A 72 -2.18 -38.31 -10.58
CA ASP A 72 -3.24 -37.31 -10.76
C ASP A 72 -2.62 -35.98 -11.15
N LEU A 73 -2.65 -35.69 -12.45
CA LEU A 73 -2.04 -34.51 -13.02
C LEU A 73 -2.64 -33.20 -12.48
N LEU A 74 -3.96 -33.17 -12.23
CA LEU A 74 -4.61 -31.98 -11.70
C LEU A 74 -4.14 -31.71 -10.26
N GLN A 75 -4.07 -32.76 -9.44
CA GLN A 75 -3.58 -32.65 -8.07
C GLN A 75 -2.11 -32.17 -8.03
N TRP A 76 -1.26 -32.69 -8.93
CA TRP A 76 0.12 -32.25 -9.09
C TRP A 76 0.20 -30.75 -9.41
N VAL A 77 -0.54 -30.27 -10.40
CA VAL A 77 -0.53 -28.86 -10.80
C VAL A 77 -1.09 -27.96 -9.70
N GLN A 78 -2.13 -28.41 -8.97
CA GLN A 78 -2.67 -27.69 -7.82
C GLN A 78 -1.66 -27.56 -6.69
N PHE A 79 -0.87 -28.60 -6.42
CA PHE A 79 0.16 -28.55 -5.39
C PHE A 79 1.39 -27.74 -5.83
N LEU A 80 1.80 -27.82 -7.10
CA LEU A 80 2.88 -27.01 -7.66
C LEU A 80 2.54 -25.51 -7.74
N ILE A 81 1.23 -25.18 -7.81
CA ILE A 81 0.72 -23.81 -7.80
C ILE A 81 -0.26 -23.64 -6.62
N PRO A 82 0.21 -23.76 -5.36
CA PRO A 82 -0.68 -23.86 -4.21
C PRO A 82 -1.55 -22.62 -4.04
N GLY A 83 -1.03 -21.43 -4.38
CA GLY A 83 -1.76 -20.17 -4.36
C GLY A 83 -2.90 -20.05 -5.38
N ALA A 84 -3.02 -20.96 -6.36
CA ALA A 84 -4.15 -20.97 -7.31
C ALA A 84 -5.48 -21.32 -6.63
N THR A 85 -5.44 -22.14 -5.59
CA THR A 85 -6.63 -22.60 -4.85
C THR A 85 -7.19 -21.54 -3.88
N GLN A 86 -6.42 -20.48 -3.60
CA GLN A 86 -6.76 -19.38 -2.69
C GLN A 86 -7.18 -19.81 -1.27
N ARG A 87 -6.76 -21.00 -0.80
CA ARG A 87 -7.06 -21.49 0.55
C ARG A 87 -6.53 -20.55 1.63
N VAL A 88 -7.23 -20.48 2.76
CA VAL A 88 -6.81 -19.68 3.92
C VAL A 88 -6.82 -20.57 5.16
N TYR A 89 -5.63 -20.89 5.67
CA TYR A 89 -5.47 -21.74 6.86
C TYR A 89 -5.38 -20.95 8.18
N ASN A 90 -5.18 -19.63 8.12
CA ASN A 90 -4.91 -18.78 9.30
C ASN A 90 -3.66 -19.18 10.13
N LEU A 91 -2.72 -19.90 9.52
CA LEU A 91 -1.49 -20.38 10.16
C LEU A 91 -0.25 -19.62 9.66
N GLN A 92 0.08 -18.52 10.34
CA GLN A 92 1.33 -17.79 10.12
C GLN A 92 2.46 -18.34 11.00
N ASN A 93 3.70 -17.91 10.77
CA ASN A 93 4.89 -18.45 11.46
C ASN A 93 4.73 -18.50 12.98
N LYS A 94 4.25 -17.41 13.61
CA LYS A 94 4.02 -17.36 15.07
C LYS A 94 3.00 -18.39 15.56
N ALA A 95 1.92 -18.62 14.79
CA ALA A 95 0.91 -19.62 15.12
C ALA A 95 1.50 -21.04 14.95
N LEU A 96 2.17 -21.31 13.84
CA LEU A 96 2.84 -22.60 13.60
C LEU A 96 3.85 -22.93 14.70
N LEU A 97 4.73 -21.99 15.05
CA LEU A 97 5.69 -22.17 16.15
C LEU A 97 4.98 -22.51 17.47
N LYS A 98 3.92 -21.78 17.81
CA LYS A 98 3.15 -22.03 19.04
C LYS A 98 2.52 -23.42 19.06
N LEU A 99 1.91 -23.86 17.95
CA LEU A 99 1.26 -25.18 17.87
C LEU A 99 2.29 -26.31 17.89
N PHE A 100 3.38 -26.18 17.14
CA PHE A 100 4.42 -27.21 17.10
C PHE A 100 5.29 -27.27 18.35
N ALA A 101 5.49 -26.15 19.07
CA ALA A 101 6.08 -26.16 20.41
C ALA A 101 5.29 -27.08 21.36
N ARG A 102 3.94 -27.05 21.29
CA ARG A 102 3.07 -27.96 22.05
C ARG A 102 3.19 -29.41 21.57
N ILE A 103 3.21 -29.64 20.25
CA ILE A 103 3.28 -31.00 19.68
C ILE A 103 4.62 -31.68 20.01
N PHE A 104 5.73 -30.96 19.85
CA PHE A 104 7.08 -31.50 20.03
C PHE A 104 7.61 -31.37 21.47
N HIS A 105 6.91 -30.64 22.34
CA HIS A 105 7.35 -30.30 23.70
C HIS A 105 8.72 -29.59 23.72
N VAL A 106 8.87 -28.63 22.82
CA VAL A 106 10.06 -27.78 22.73
C VAL A 106 9.71 -26.36 23.16
N ASP A 107 10.68 -25.67 23.76
CA ASP A 107 10.52 -24.26 24.12
C ASP A 107 10.23 -23.38 22.87
N GLN A 108 9.19 -22.56 22.96
CA GLN A 108 8.73 -21.74 21.85
C GLN A 108 9.76 -20.65 21.49
N GLN A 109 10.49 -20.12 22.48
CA GLN A 109 11.49 -19.08 22.24
C GLN A 109 12.70 -19.64 21.50
N GLN A 110 13.15 -20.85 21.85
CA GLN A 110 14.20 -21.55 21.09
C GLN A 110 13.80 -21.73 19.62
N MET A 111 12.59 -22.23 19.35
CA MET A 111 12.14 -22.40 17.96
C MET A 111 12.02 -21.07 17.19
N HIS A 112 11.78 -19.96 17.89
CA HIS A 112 11.78 -18.62 17.30
C HIS A 112 13.19 -18.19 16.89
N LEU A 113 14.20 -18.43 17.75
CA LEU A 113 15.61 -18.15 17.43
C LEU A 113 16.09 -18.99 16.24
N ASP A 114 15.72 -20.26 16.20
CA ASP A 114 16.07 -21.14 15.08
C ASP A 114 15.41 -20.67 13.78
N LEU A 115 14.18 -20.15 13.83
CA LEU A 115 13.50 -19.57 12.67
C LEU A 115 14.22 -18.31 12.15
N GLU A 116 14.75 -17.48 13.03
CA GLU A 116 15.51 -16.29 12.62
C GLU A 116 16.77 -16.68 11.85
N GLN A 117 17.45 -17.75 12.29
CA GLN A 117 18.63 -18.30 11.63
C GLN A 117 18.29 -19.01 10.31
N ASP A 118 17.27 -19.87 10.32
CA ASP A 118 16.88 -20.64 9.15
C ASP A 118 16.19 -19.78 8.08
N GLY A 119 15.43 -18.77 8.49
CA GLY A 119 14.57 -17.96 7.62
C GLY A 119 13.40 -18.73 6.99
N ASP A 120 13.23 -20.02 7.29
CA ASP A 120 12.21 -20.90 6.72
C ASP A 120 11.55 -21.76 7.81
N ILE A 121 10.31 -21.41 8.16
CA ILE A 121 9.51 -22.14 9.15
C ILE A 121 9.35 -23.63 8.80
N SER A 122 9.32 -23.99 7.51
CA SER A 122 9.20 -25.40 7.13
C SER A 122 10.47 -26.19 7.46
N GLU A 123 11.64 -25.55 7.36
CA GLU A 123 12.94 -26.15 7.68
C GLU A 123 13.17 -26.20 9.18
N THR A 124 12.82 -25.13 9.91
CA THR A 124 12.87 -25.10 11.37
C THR A 124 12.01 -26.20 11.98
N LEU A 125 10.76 -26.34 11.52
CA LEU A 125 9.86 -27.39 12.00
C LEU A 125 10.36 -28.80 11.64
N ARG A 126 10.99 -28.98 10.47
CA ARG A 126 11.62 -30.24 10.10
C ARG A 126 12.71 -30.64 11.09
N LYS A 127 13.64 -29.72 11.39
CA LYS A 127 14.76 -29.98 12.32
C LYS A 127 14.27 -30.37 13.71
N HIS A 128 13.29 -29.64 14.25
CA HIS A 128 12.67 -29.94 15.55
C HIS A 128 11.87 -31.25 15.54
N PHE A 129 11.23 -31.59 14.43
CA PHE A 129 10.53 -32.87 14.32
C PHE A 129 11.52 -34.03 14.26
N ALA A 130 12.62 -33.88 13.51
CA ALA A 130 13.69 -34.88 13.41
C ALA A 130 14.35 -35.20 14.76
N SER A 131 14.49 -34.20 15.63
CA SER A 131 15.06 -34.34 16.98
C SER A 131 14.03 -34.64 18.07
N SER A 132 12.73 -34.73 17.74
CA SER A 132 11.68 -34.90 18.75
C SER A 132 11.75 -36.29 19.41
N SER A 133 11.83 -36.30 20.74
CA SER A 133 11.82 -37.54 21.54
C SER A 133 10.41 -38.11 21.72
N LYS A 134 9.37 -37.26 21.74
CA LYS A 134 7.98 -37.66 21.99
C LYS A 134 7.27 -38.19 20.76
N LEU A 135 7.48 -37.54 19.61
CA LEU A 135 6.85 -37.91 18.36
C LEU A 135 7.92 -38.13 17.30
N LYS A 136 8.31 -39.40 17.12
CA LYS A 136 9.36 -39.75 16.16
C LYS A 136 8.83 -39.70 14.73
N PRO A 137 9.59 -39.13 13.78
CA PRO A 137 9.25 -39.22 12.37
C PRO A 137 9.19 -40.67 11.88
N GLN A 138 8.37 -40.92 10.88
CA GLN A 138 8.37 -42.21 10.18
C GLN A 138 9.70 -42.43 9.45
N ALA A 139 10.15 -43.68 9.35
CA ALA A 139 11.37 -44.02 8.62
C ALA A 139 11.23 -43.88 7.09
N GLN A 140 9.99 -44.02 6.58
CA GLN A 140 9.68 -43.94 5.15
C GLN A 140 8.37 -43.20 4.94
N SER A 141 8.29 -42.40 3.87
CA SER A 141 7.08 -41.69 3.47
C SER A 141 6.04 -42.68 2.95
N LYS A 142 4.87 -42.70 3.58
CA LYS A 142 3.70 -43.50 3.16
C LYS A 142 2.52 -42.65 2.69
N LEU A 143 2.66 -41.32 2.72
CA LEU A 143 1.61 -40.38 2.35
C LEU A 143 1.46 -40.25 0.83
N TYR A 144 0.22 -40.20 0.36
CA TYR A 144 -0.13 -39.91 -1.01
C TYR A 144 -0.76 -38.51 -1.15
N LEU A 145 -0.68 -37.91 -2.33
CA LEU A 145 -1.15 -36.53 -2.57
C LEU A 145 -2.63 -36.32 -2.24
N HIS A 146 -3.49 -37.32 -2.47
CA HIS A 146 -4.91 -37.25 -2.13
C HIS A 146 -5.16 -37.27 -0.61
N GLU A 147 -4.34 -37.98 0.17
CA GLU A 147 -4.41 -37.98 1.64
C GLU A 147 -3.95 -36.63 2.18
N VAL A 148 -2.87 -36.07 1.61
CA VAL A 148 -2.39 -34.71 1.93
C VAL A 148 -3.45 -33.66 1.61
N GLU A 149 -4.10 -33.77 0.45
CA GLU A 149 -5.20 -32.88 0.05
C GLU A 149 -6.37 -32.93 1.03
N ASN A 150 -6.74 -34.11 1.49
CA ASN A 150 -7.79 -34.28 2.52
C ASN A 150 -7.40 -33.59 3.83
N MET A 151 -6.15 -33.75 4.29
CA MET A 151 -5.65 -33.10 5.51
C MET A 151 -5.61 -31.57 5.37
N LEU A 152 -5.22 -31.05 4.20
CA LEU A 152 -5.29 -29.61 3.91
C LEU A 152 -6.74 -29.09 3.92
N CYS A 153 -7.69 -29.85 3.35
CA CYS A 153 -9.11 -29.50 3.40
C CYS A 153 -9.67 -29.47 4.83
N GLN A 154 -9.26 -30.42 5.68
CA GLN A 154 -9.63 -30.40 7.09
C GLN A 154 -9.07 -29.15 7.77
N LEU A 155 -7.81 -28.82 7.54
CA LEU A 155 -7.15 -27.66 8.15
C LEU A 155 -7.78 -26.33 7.70
N GLU A 156 -8.23 -26.22 6.45
CA GLU A 156 -8.98 -25.06 5.93
C GLU A 156 -10.29 -24.83 6.71
N GLN A 157 -10.92 -25.90 7.18
CA GLN A 157 -12.19 -25.84 7.93
C GLN A 157 -11.99 -25.57 9.43
N ARG A 158 -10.77 -25.72 9.96
CA ARG A 158 -10.47 -25.49 11.39
C ARG A 158 -9.96 -24.08 11.63
N THR A 159 -10.56 -23.41 12.62
CA THR A 159 -10.17 -22.03 13.00
C THR A 159 -9.65 -21.92 14.44
N LYS A 160 -9.91 -22.93 15.28
CA LYS A 160 -9.43 -22.97 16.67
C LYS A 160 -8.07 -23.67 16.74
N GLU A 161 -7.22 -23.19 17.64
CA GLU A 161 -5.86 -23.72 17.83
C GLU A 161 -5.86 -25.22 18.12
N ASP A 162 -6.71 -25.70 19.05
CA ASP A 162 -6.70 -27.12 19.46
C ASP A 162 -7.10 -28.06 18.30
N GLU A 163 -8.16 -27.69 17.56
CA GLU A 163 -8.61 -28.45 16.38
C GLU A 163 -7.54 -28.46 15.27
N GLN A 164 -6.78 -27.37 15.12
CA GLN A 164 -5.67 -27.30 14.17
C GLN A 164 -4.47 -28.14 14.66
N THR A 165 -4.18 -28.12 15.97
CA THR A 165 -3.14 -28.94 16.59
C THR A 165 -3.41 -30.43 16.37
N GLU A 166 -4.65 -30.89 16.52
CA GLU A 166 -5.02 -32.30 16.27
C GLU A 166 -4.68 -32.75 14.84
N VAL A 167 -5.06 -31.95 13.83
CA VAL A 167 -4.76 -32.27 12.42
C VAL A 167 -3.25 -32.26 12.16
N LEU A 168 -2.52 -31.27 12.68
CA LEU A 168 -1.06 -31.18 12.52
C LEU A 168 -0.34 -32.34 13.22
N GLN A 169 -0.81 -32.75 14.39
CA GLN A 169 -0.27 -33.90 15.10
C GLN A 169 -0.52 -35.20 14.34
N GLU A 170 -1.69 -35.35 13.72
CA GLU A 170 -2.01 -36.52 12.89
C GLU A 170 -1.12 -36.62 11.66
N VAL A 171 -0.82 -35.49 11.01
CA VAL A 171 0.18 -35.44 9.93
C VAL A 171 1.53 -35.95 10.44
N CYS A 172 2.01 -35.45 11.57
CA CYS A 172 3.31 -35.87 12.13
C CYS A 172 3.36 -37.37 12.48
N LYS A 173 2.25 -38.01 12.90
CA LYS A 173 2.26 -39.46 13.15
C LYS A 173 2.55 -40.29 11.90
N GLN A 174 2.21 -39.78 10.72
CA GLN A 174 2.28 -40.52 9.45
C GLN A 174 3.43 -40.05 8.53
N ALA A 175 4.08 -38.94 8.88
CA ALA A 175 5.05 -38.24 8.05
C ALA A 175 6.51 -38.54 8.43
N THR A 176 7.39 -38.53 7.44
CA THR A 176 8.83 -38.26 7.66
C THR A 176 9.03 -36.78 8.03
N ASP A 177 10.21 -36.40 8.49
CA ASP A 177 10.54 -34.98 8.72
C ASP A 177 10.44 -34.16 7.42
N LEU A 178 10.90 -34.72 6.30
CA LEU A 178 10.84 -34.13 4.97
C LEU A 178 9.41 -34.00 4.42
N ASP A 179 8.52 -34.91 4.79
CA ASP A 179 7.09 -34.81 4.47
C ASP A 179 6.44 -33.66 5.22
N LEU A 180 6.75 -33.50 6.52
CA LEU A 180 6.29 -32.35 7.29
C LEU A 180 6.75 -31.03 6.65
N ARG A 181 8.02 -30.93 6.25
CA ARG A 181 8.55 -29.75 5.54
C ARG A 181 7.68 -29.41 4.31
N THR A 182 7.40 -30.42 3.49
CA THR A 182 6.59 -30.25 2.27
C THR A 182 5.15 -29.83 2.60
N PHE A 183 4.55 -30.44 3.62
CA PHE A 183 3.21 -30.11 4.09
C PHE A 183 3.11 -28.65 4.58
N ILE A 184 4.08 -28.19 5.39
CA ILE A 184 4.14 -26.81 5.86
C ILE A 184 4.33 -25.83 4.68
N ARG A 185 5.12 -26.18 3.66
CA ARG A 185 5.26 -25.37 2.45
C ARG A 185 3.95 -25.23 1.67
N LEU A 186 3.14 -26.28 1.61
CA LEU A 186 1.78 -26.23 1.03
C LEU A 186 0.84 -25.33 1.85
N ILE A 187 0.90 -25.39 3.19
CA ILE A 187 0.16 -24.47 4.08
C ILE A 187 0.58 -23.01 3.84
N LYS A 188 1.89 -22.77 3.77
CA LYS A 188 2.47 -21.45 3.51
C LYS A 188 2.26 -20.96 2.08
N GLN A 189 1.81 -21.84 1.17
CA GLN A 189 1.65 -21.59 -0.26
C GLN A 189 2.96 -21.13 -0.93
N ASP A 190 4.09 -21.57 -0.40
CA ASP A 190 5.43 -21.29 -0.91
C ASP A 190 6.27 -22.57 -0.85
N LEU A 191 6.41 -23.24 -1.99
CA LEU A 191 7.20 -24.46 -2.13
C LEU A 191 8.72 -24.22 -2.13
N ARG A 192 9.17 -22.96 -2.16
CA ARG A 192 10.60 -22.59 -2.26
C ARG A 192 11.32 -23.13 -3.51
N ILE A 193 10.60 -23.52 -4.56
CA ILE A 193 11.17 -24.08 -5.80
C ILE A 193 11.63 -23.02 -6.82
N ASN A 194 11.44 -21.73 -6.52
CA ASN A 194 11.68 -20.61 -7.44
C ASN A 194 11.03 -20.84 -8.83
N ALA A 195 9.83 -21.41 -8.85
CA ALA A 195 9.02 -21.61 -10.05
C ALA A 195 7.60 -21.16 -9.75
N ARG A 196 7.13 -20.14 -10.47
CA ARG A 196 5.74 -19.67 -10.44
C ARG A 196 4.87 -20.41 -11.46
N ALA A 197 3.56 -20.14 -11.42
CA ALA A 197 2.56 -20.68 -12.34
C ALA A 197 2.98 -20.67 -13.82
N ARG A 198 3.69 -19.63 -14.28
CA ARG A 198 4.26 -19.57 -15.63
C ARG A 198 5.10 -20.81 -15.96
N HIS A 199 6.18 -21.02 -15.21
CA HIS A 199 7.09 -22.13 -15.46
C HIS A 199 6.42 -23.50 -15.26
N ILE A 200 5.50 -23.61 -14.29
CA ILE A 200 4.75 -24.87 -14.09
C ILE A 200 3.85 -25.16 -15.29
N LEU A 201 3.17 -24.14 -15.83
CA LEU A 201 2.25 -24.31 -16.94
C LEU A 201 2.94 -24.38 -18.31
N ASP A 202 4.12 -23.76 -18.46
CA ASP A 202 4.94 -23.86 -19.68
C ASP A 202 5.36 -25.31 -19.95
N ALA A 203 5.38 -26.19 -18.94
CA ALA A 203 5.60 -27.63 -19.09
C ALA A 203 4.49 -28.35 -19.88
N PHE A 204 3.32 -27.72 -20.05
CA PHE A 204 2.21 -28.19 -20.89
C PHE A 204 2.21 -27.53 -22.28
N GLY A 205 3.18 -26.66 -22.57
CA GLY A 205 3.31 -25.92 -23.81
C GLY A 205 3.11 -24.40 -23.67
N PRO A 206 3.50 -23.62 -24.69
CA PRO A 206 3.57 -22.16 -24.62
C PRO A 206 2.20 -21.47 -24.44
N GLU A 207 1.11 -22.12 -24.83
CA GLU A 207 -0.25 -21.56 -24.78
C GLU A 207 -0.97 -21.83 -23.44
N ALA A 208 -0.44 -22.72 -22.59
CA ALA A 208 -1.08 -23.11 -21.34
C ALA A 208 -1.10 -21.96 -20.32
N TYR A 209 0.02 -21.26 -20.13
CA TYR A 209 0.07 -20.11 -19.22
C TYR A 209 -0.78 -18.92 -19.69
N PRO A 210 -0.72 -18.47 -20.97
CA PRO A 210 -1.64 -17.46 -21.49
C PRO A 210 -3.11 -17.81 -21.29
N ALA A 211 -3.52 -19.05 -21.61
CA ALA A 211 -4.89 -19.50 -21.39
C ALA A 211 -5.29 -19.46 -19.91
N TYR A 212 -4.37 -19.80 -19.00
CA TYR A 212 -4.58 -19.68 -17.55
C TYR A 212 -4.69 -18.23 -17.09
N GLN A 213 -4.00 -17.28 -17.73
CA GLN A 213 -4.13 -15.86 -17.39
C GLN A 213 -5.52 -15.32 -17.73
N SER A 214 -6.16 -15.84 -18.77
CA SER A 214 -7.54 -15.48 -19.18
C SER A 214 -8.63 -16.20 -18.39
N THR A 215 -8.41 -17.47 -18.02
CA THR A 215 -9.46 -18.32 -17.42
C THR A 215 -9.26 -18.61 -15.95
N ARG A 216 -8.03 -18.53 -15.42
CA ARG A 216 -7.69 -18.86 -14.03
C ARG A 216 -8.17 -20.25 -13.55
N ASP A 217 -8.46 -21.17 -14.46
CA ASP A 217 -8.97 -22.51 -14.17
C ASP A 217 -7.93 -23.58 -14.50
N LEU A 218 -7.23 -24.09 -13.48
CA LEU A 218 -6.21 -25.13 -13.66
C LEU A 218 -6.78 -26.45 -14.22
N LYS A 219 -8.05 -26.78 -13.94
CA LYS A 219 -8.66 -28.02 -14.44
C LYS A 219 -8.83 -27.93 -15.94
N LEU A 220 -9.37 -26.82 -16.43
CA LEU A 220 -9.52 -26.58 -17.87
C LEU A 220 -8.16 -26.59 -18.59
N ILE A 221 -7.11 -26.07 -17.96
CA ILE A 221 -5.75 -26.10 -18.53
C ILE A 221 -5.22 -27.53 -18.60
N VAL A 222 -5.33 -28.30 -17.53
CA VAL A 222 -4.88 -29.71 -17.53
C VAL A 222 -5.66 -30.52 -18.57
N GLU A 223 -6.98 -30.39 -18.64
CA GLU A 223 -7.81 -31.15 -19.60
C GLU A 223 -7.47 -30.85 -21.08
N ASN A 224 -7.09 -29.61 -21.38
CA ASN A 224 -6.82 -29.14 -22.73
C ASN A 224 -5.37 -29.33 -23.17
N PHE A 225 -4.40 -29.25 -22.24
CA PHE A 225 -2.97 -29.20 -22.57
C PHE A 225 -2.16 -30.42 -22.08
N ALA A 226 -2.73 -31.35 -21.31
CA ALA A 226 -2.03 -32.55 -20.83
C ALA A 226 -1.69 -33.62 -21.89
N GLY A 227 -2.05 -33.43 -23.16
CA GLY A 227 -1.83 -34.41 -24.23
C GLY A 227 -0.41 -34.38 -24.80
N THR A 228 0.10 -35.54 -25.21
CA THR A 228 1.37 -35.65 -25.95
C THR A 228 1.29 -34.85 -27.25
N GLN A 229 2.25 -33.93 -27.42
CA GLN A 229 2.28 -32.83 -28.39
C GLN A 229 1.42 -31.65 -27.90
N GLY A 230 2.07 -30.53 -27.58
CA GLY A 230 1.44 -29.22 -27.31
C GLY A 230 0.69 -28.62 -28.50
N LYS A 231 0.03 -29.46 -29.31
CA LYS A 231 -1.08 -29.07 -30.16
C LYS A 231 -2.34 -29.16 -29.29
N PRO A 232 -3.13 -28.09 -29.15
CA PRO A 232 -4.47 -28.22 -28.59
C PRO A 232 -5.16 -29.36 -29.34
N LYS A 233 -5.91 -30.23 -28.65
CA LYS A 233 -6.69 -31.31 -29.30
C LYS A 233 -7.46 -30.70 -30.47
N SER A 234 -6.94 -30.87 -31.68
CA SER A 234 -7.58 -30.37 -32.88
C SER A 234 -8.76 -31.28 -33.15
N LEU A 235 -9.93 -30.65 -33.20
CA LEU A 235 -11.17 -31.14 -33.79
C LEU A 235 -10.91 -31.92 -35.08
N LYS A 236 -10.77 -33.24 -35.02
CA LYS A 236 -10.93 -34.10 -36.18
C LYS A 236 -11.73 -35.34 -35.79
N GLY A 237 -12.98 -35.35 -36.27
CA GLY A 237 -13.87 -36.49 -36.25
C GLY A 237 -15.25 -36.17 -35.67
N LEU A 238 -16.16 -35.62 -36.49
CA LEU A 238 -17.52 -36.13 -36.77
C LEU A 238 -18.33 -35.13 -37.64
N PRO A 239 -19.33 -35.60 -38.41
CA PRO A 239 -19.72 -35.04 -39.71
C PRO A 239 -20.55 -33.75 -39.64
N LYS A 240 -20.45 -32.97 -40.72
CA LYS A 240 -21.23 -31.76 -40.99
C LYS A 240 -22.73 -32.07 -40.97
N ALA A 241 -23.42 -31.70 -39.88
CA ALA A 241 -24.77 -31.13 -39.92
C ALA A 241 -25.23 -30.71 -38.51
N ALA A 242 -25.92 -29.57 -38.46
CA ALA A 242 -26.79 -29.07 -37.39
C ALA A 242 -26.19 -28.36 -36.15
N THR A 243 -26.74 -27.16 -35.95
CA THR A 243 -26.82 -26.29 -34.76
C THR A 243 -25.67 -25.32 -34.44
N LYS A 244 -26.01 -24.02 -34.55
CA LYS A 244 -25.31 -22.86 -34.01
C LYS A 244 -25.30 -22.92 -32.47
N SER A 245 -24.34 -23.65 -31.90
CA SER A 245 -23.91 -23.45 -30.52
C SER A 245 -22.42 -23.11 -30.54
N SER A 246 -22.09 -21.92 -30.04
CA SER A 246 -20.76 -21.32 -29.96
C SER A 246 -19.69 -22.33 -29.53
N LYS A 247 -18.79 -22.71 -30.45
CA LYS A 247 -17.53 -23.38 -30.13
C LYS A 247 -16.70 -22.42 -29.28
N LYS A 248 -16.67 -22.58 -27.95
CA LYS A 248 -15.83 -21.77 -27.06
C LYS A 248 -14.35 -21.97 -27.45
N ALA A 249 -13.71 -20.93 -27.96
CA ALA A 249 -12.29 -20.93 -28.23
C ALA A 249 -11.51 -21.16 -26.92
N ILE A 250 -10.45 -21.97 -26.99
CA ILE A 250 -9.53 -22.19 -25.85
C ILE A 250 -8.91 -20.82 -25.50
N GLY A 251 -9.15 -20.34 -24.28
CA GLY A 251 -8.66 -19.04 -23.80
C GLY A 251 -9.66 -17.88 -23.83
N ALA A 252 -10.90 -18.08 -24.32
CA ALA A 252 -11.97 -17.09 -24.19
C ALA A 252 -12.28 -16.83 -22.72
N ILE A 253 -12.40 -15.54 -22.37
CA ILE A 253 -12.73 -15.14 -20.99
C ILE A 253 -14.16 -15.56 -20.62
N GLN A 254 -14.40 -15.79 -19.33
CA GLN A 254 -15.71 -16.19 -18.83
C GLN A 254 -16.16 -15.27 -17.71
N VAL A 255 -17.43 -14.86 -17.77
CA VAL A 255 -18.06 -14.11 -16.68
C VAL A 255 -18.01 -14.94 -15.39
N MET A 256 -17.91 -14.27 -14.24
CA MET A 256 -17.72 -14.87 -12.91
C MET A 256 -16.40 -15.57 -12.63
N THR A 257 -15.48 -15.59 -13.60
CA THR A 257 -14.14 -16.17 -13.45
C THR A 257 -13.08 -15.09 -13.66
N PRO A 258 -12.21 -14.83 -12.67
CA PRO A 258 -11.30 -13.68 -12.72
C PRO A 258 -10.29 -13.78 -13.88
N ILE A 259 -9.93 -12.63 -14.44
CA ILE A 259 -8.91 -12.48 -15.49
C ILE A 259 -7.70 -11.78 -14.89
N SER A 260 -6.50 -12.26 -15.20
CA SER A 260 -5.27 -11.61 -14.74
C SER A 260 -5.23 -10.14 -15.19
N PRO A 261 -5.05 -9.17 -14.28
CA PRO A 261 -5.04 -7.76 -14.65
C PRO A 261 -3.87 -7.45 -15.59
N MET A 262 -4.12 -6.64 -16.62
CA MET A 262 -3.04 -6.06 -17.44
C MET A 262 -2.25 -5.04 -16.59
N LEU A 263 -0.93 -5.04 -16.71
CA LEU A 263 -0.02 -4.34 -15.81
C LEU A 263 0.71 -3.20 -16.52
N ALA A 264 1.28 -2.30 -15.71
CA ALA A 264 2.07 -1.17 -16.20
C ALA A 264 3.57 -1.28 -15.82
N ASN A 265 4.44 -0.97 -16.76
CA ASN A 265 5.87 -0.74 -16.54
C ASN A 265 6.11 0.68 -16.04
N ALA A 266 7.08 0.86 -15.14
CA ALA A 266 7.52 2.19 -14.75
C ALA A 266 8.15 2.89 -15.97
N CYS A 267 7.74 4.12 -16.22
CA CYS A 267 8.28 4.97 -17.26
C CYS A 267 9.02 6.12 -16.60
N LYS A 268 10.29 6.30 -16.98
CA LYS A 268 11.21 7.21 -16.29
C LYS A 268 11.28 8.60 -16.93
N SER A 269 10.78 8.74 -18.15
CA SER A 269 10.77 10.02 -18.86
C SER A 269 9.65 10.07 -19.92
N VAL A 270 9.27 11.29 -20.29
CA VAL A 270 8.26 11.56 -21.34
C VAL A 270 8.72 11.04 -22.70
N GLU A 271 10.03 11.08 -22.97
CA GLU A 271 10.64 10.58 -24.21
C GLU A 271 10.48 9.06 -24.34
N GLU A 272 10.66 8.32 -23.23
CA GLU A 272 10.48 6.87 -23.22
C GLU A 272 9.04 6.47 -23.59
N ALA A 273 8.06 7.25 -23.11
CA ALA A 273 6.65 7.01 -23.39
C ALA A 273 6.32 7.12 -24.90
N PHE A 274 6.79 8.18 -25.55
CA PHE A 274 6.57 8.43 -26.97
C PHE A 274 7.46 7.57 -27.88
N LYS A 275 8.62 7.11 -27.42
CA LYS A 275 9.43 6.14 -28.17
C LYS A 275 8.68 4.83 -28.42
N LYS A 276 7.83 4.41 -27.46
CA LYS A 276 6.98 3.22 -27.59
C LYS A 276 5.69 3.47 -28.37
N ASN A 277 5.22 4.72 -28.41
CA ASN A 277 3.94 5.09 -29.03
C ASN A 277 4.10 6.40 -29.83
N PRO A 278 4.78 6.36 -30.99
CA PRO A 278 5.08 7.58 -31.75
C PRO A 278 3.83 8.26 -32.32
N GLY A 279 2.75 7.51 -32.56
CA GLY A 279 1.46 8.03 -33.06
C GLY A 279 0.57 8.68 -31.99
N GLY A 280 1.03 8.76 -30.74
CA GLY A 280 0.26 9.26 -29.60
C GLY A 280 -0.20 8.15 -28.65
N LEU A 281 -0.69 8.56 -27.48
CA LEU A 281 -1.10 7.68 -26.39
C LEU A 281 -2.29 8.25 -25.62
N TYR A 282 -3.07 7.38 -24.99
CA TYR A 282 -4.02 7.81 -23.99
C TYR A 282 -3.31 7.95 -22.66
N SER A 283 -3.55 9.07 -21.99
CA SER A 283 -3.08 9.32 -20.64
C SER A 283 -4.27 9.41 -19.71
N GLU A 284 -4.26 8.58 -18.67
CA GLU A 284 -5.29 8.55 -17.64
C GLU A 284 -4.69 8.93 -16.29
N VAL A 285 -5.50 9.54 -15.44
CA VAL A 285 -5.12 9.77 -14.04
C VAL A 285 -4.81 8.42 -13.38
N LYS A 286 -3.65 8.33 -12.74
CA LYS A 286 -3.31 7.21 -11.90
C LYS A 286 -3.97 7.40 -10.54
N TYR A 287 -5.14 6.79 -10.40
CA TYR A 287 -5.88 6.72 -9.16
C TYR A 287 -5.12 5.93 -8.07
N ASP A 288 -5.05 6.51 -6.87
CA ASP A 288 -4.41 5.90 -5.69
C ASP A 288 -5.44 5.15 -4.83
N GLY A 289 -6.02 4.10 -5.41
CA GLY A 289 -7.08 3.30 -4.79
C GLY A 289 -6.73 1.83 -4.67
N GLU A 290 -7.78 1.00 -4.66
CA GLU A 290 -7.65 -0.44 -4.82
C GLU A 290 -8.22 -0.88 -6.16
N ARG A 291 -7.40 -1.52 -7.01
CA ARG A 291 -7.89 -2.08 -8.28
C ARG A 291 -8.90 -3.19 -8.04
N VAL A 292 -10.04 -3.09 -8.72
CA VAL A 292 -11.15 -4.04 -8.66
C VAL A 292 -11.58 -4.39 -10.08
N GLN A 293 -11.61 -5.69 -10.36
CA GLN A 293 -12.22 -6.27 -11.55
C GLN A 293 -13.63 -6.74 -11.19
N ILE A 294 -14.63 -6.22 -11.90
CA ILE A 294 -16.05 -6.47 -11.62
C ILE A 294 -16.58 -7.43 -12.66
N HIS A 295 -17.19 -8.50 -12.21
CA HIS A 295 -17.95 -9.43 -13.04
C HIS A 295 -19.42 -9.30 -12.69
N LYS A 296 -20.26 -9.13 -13.70
CA LYS A 296 -21.71 -9.08 -13.60
C LYS A 296 -22.31 -10.13 -14.52
N HIS A 297 -23.22 -10.95 -14.02
CA HIS A 297 -24.00 -11.93 -14.78
C HIS A 297 -25.45 -11.82 -14.34
N GLY A 298 -26.30 -11.20 -15.15
CA GLY A 298 -27.65 -10.82 -14.74
C GLY A 298 -27.63 -9.94 -13.48
N SER A 299 -28.10 -10.47 -12.34
CA SER A 299 -28.10 -9.79 -11.04
C SER A 299 -26.94 -10.20 -10.12
N GLU A 300 -26.16 -11.23 -10.49
CA GLU A 300 -25.02 -11.69 -9.70
C GLU A 300 -23.80 -10.79 -9.94
N PHE A 301 -23.07 -10.48 -8.87
CA PHE A 301 -21.83 -9.73 -8.93
C PHE A 301 -20.69 -10.45 -8.20
N LYS A 302 -19.52 -10.50 -8.84
CA LYS A 302 -18.25 -10.85 -8.19
C LYS A 302 -17.24 -9.72 -8.39
N PHE A 303 -16.46 -9.46 -7.35
CA PHE A 303 -15.45 -8.40 -7.34
C PHE A 303 -14.12 -9.02 -6.96
N PHE A 304 -13.13 -8.87 -7.83
CA PHE A 304 -11.80 -9.42 -7.65
C PHE A 304 -10.78 -8.29 -7.49
N SER A 305 -9.97 -8.37 -6.44
CA SER A 305 -8.85 -7.46 -6.23
C SER A 305 -7.76 -7.64 -7.29
N ARG A 306 -6.75 -6.77 -7.28
CA ARG A 306 -5.53 -6.92 -8.09
C ARG A 306 -4.89 -8.32 -8.05
N ASN A 307 -4.93 -8.99 -6.90
CA ASN A 307 -4.38 -10.34 -6.72
C ASN A 307 -5.43 -11.44 -6.93
N LEU A 308 -6.55 -11.09 -7.56
CA LEU A 308 -7.67 -11.96 -7.90
C LEU A 308 -8.38 -12.59 -6.70
N LYS A 309 -8.14 -12.08 -5.49
CA LYS A 309 -8.88 -12.45 -4.28
C LYS A 309 -10.22 -11.70 -4.25
N PRO A 310 -11.29 -12.31 -3.73
CA PRO A 310 -12.55 -11.62 -3.50
C PRO A 310 -12.36 -10.32 -2.70
N VAL A 311 -13.01 -9.24 -3.14
CA VAL A 311 -13.02 -7.97 -2.41
C VAL A 311 -13.98 -8.08 -1.23
N VAL A 312 -13.59 -7.51 -0.09
CA VAL A 312 -14.40 -7.52 1.14
C VAL A 312 -15.70 -6.72 0.98
N ASP A 313 -16.81 -7.28 1.50
CA ASP A 313 -18.17 -6.78 1.24
C ASP A 313 -18.41 -5.31 1.59
N HIS A 314 -17.83 -4.81 2.69
CA HIS A 314 -18.05 -3.42 3.13
C HIS A 314 -17.55 -2.36 2.13
N LYS A 315 -16.65 -2.74 1.20
CA LYS A 315 -16.14 -1.85 0.14
C LYS A 315 -17.04 -1.82 -1.09
N ILE A 316 -17.84 -2.85 -1.31
CA ILE A 316 -18.54 -3.08 -2.60
C ILE A 316 -20.05 -3.18 -2.48
N LYS A 317 -20.60 -3.32 -1.27
CA LYS A 317 -22.03 -3.54 -1.04
C LYS A 317 -22.89 -2.46 -1.71
N GLU A 318 -22.57 -1.19 -1.48
CA GLU A 318 -23.27 -0.04 -2.06
C GLU A 318 -23.14 -0.01 -3.59
N LEU A 319 -21.98 -0.40 -4.15
CA LEU A 319 -21.74 -0.37 -5.60
C LEU A 319 -22.67 -1.31 -6.38
N LYS A 320 -23.18 -2.38 -5.77
CA LYS A 320 -24.12 -3.32 -6.41
C LYS A 320 -25.43 -2.64 -6.83
N ASP A 321 -25.82 -1.55 -6.16
CA ASP A 321 -27.03 -0.78 -6.49
C ASP A 321 -26.76 0.28 -7.57
N TYR A 322 -25.52 0.80 -7.63
CA TYR A 322 -25.14 1.86 -8.57
C TYR A 322 -24.68 1.32 -9.93
N ILE A 323 -23.99 0.17 -9.98
CA ILE A 323 -23.47 -0.39 -11.24
C ILE A 323 -24.59 -0.68 -12.26
N PRO A 324 -25.74 -1.32 -11.92
CA PRO A 324 -26.84 -1.52 -12.86
C PRO A 324 -27.44 -0.22 -13.40
N ARG A 325 -27.47 0.83 -12.57
CA ARG A 325 -27.95 2.16 -12.97
C ARG A 325 -26.96 2.88 -13.89
N ALA A 326 -25.66 2.69 -13.64
CA ALA A 326 -24.60 3.24 -14.45
C ALA A 326 -24.40 2.50 -15.78
N PHE A 327 -24.78 1.22 -15.88
CA PHE A 327 -24.70 0.42 -17.09
C PHE A 327 -26.06 -0.23 -17.40
N PRO A 328 -27.07 0.56 -17.81
CA PRO A 328 -28.39 0.03 -18.10
C PRO A 328 -28.34 -0.86 -19.34
N GLY A 329 -28.86 -2.09 -19.22
CA GLY A 329 -29.02 -3.01 -20.36
C GLY A 329 -27.89 -4.03 -20.54
N ALA A 330 -26.73 -3.87 -19.90
CA ALA A 330 -25.68 -4.89 -19.93
C ALA A 330 -26.04 -6.03 -18.98
N ASN A 331 -26.39 -7.22 -19.49
CA ASN A 331 -26.63 -8.38 -18.63
C ASN A 331 -25.31 -8.95 -18.10
N ASP A 332 -24.39 -9.20 -19.02
CA ASP A 332 -23.10 -9.82 -18.76
C ASP A 332 -21.98 -8.81 -18.98
N MET A 333 -21.10 -8.62 -18.00
CA MET A 333 -20.07 -7.59 -18.10
C MET A 333 -18.82 -7.93 -17.28
N ILE A 334 -17.65 -7.57 -17.79
CA ILE A 334 -16.40 -7.56 -17.05
C ILE A 334 -15.74 -6.19 -17.18
N LEU A 335 -15.67 -5.46 -16.07
CA LEU A 335 -15.05 -4.13 -15.99
C LEU A 335 -13.74 -4.17 -15.21
N ASP A 336 -12.80 -3.31 -15.60
CA ASP A 336 -11.58 -3.05 -14.85
C ASP A 336 -11.59 -1.60 -14.33
N SER A 337 -11.30 -1.45 -13.05
CA SER A 337 -11.61 -0.21 -12.33
C SER A 337 -10.75 -0.03 -11.07
N GLU A 338 -10.76 1.18 -10.53
CA GLU A 338 -10.19 1.50 -9.23
C GLU A 338 -11.30 1.94 -8.28
N ILE A 339 -11.33 1.39 -7.06
CA ILE A 339 -12.18 1.92 -5.99
C ILE A 339 -11.40 2.91 -5.13
N ILE A 340 -12.00 4.05 -4.84
CA ILE A 340 -11.45 5.11 -3.99
C ILE A 340 -12.56 5.64 -3.08
N LEU A 341 -12.19 6.09 -1.89
CA LEU A 341 -13.11 6.79 -1.02
C LEU A 341 -13.15 8.28 -1.42
N VAL A 342 -14.33 8.83 -1.71
CA VAL A 342 -14.50 10.21 -2.19
C VAL A 342 -15.33 10.99 -1.18
N ASN A 343 -14.88 12.19 -0.84
CA ASN A 343 -15.66 13.11 -0.02
C ASN A 343 -16.88 13.58 -0.82
N THR A 344 -18.11 13.32 -0.37
CA THR A 344 -19.32 13.64 -1.14
C THR A 344 -19.67 15.13 -1.16
N LYS A 345 -19.12 15.93 -0.23
CA LYS A 345 -19.32 17.39 -0.19
C LYS A 345 -18.32 18.11 -1.08
N THR A 346 -17.04 17.76 -0.93
CA THR A 346 -15.97 18.42 -1.68
C THR A 346 -15.66 17.70 -2.98
N GLY A 347 -16.02 16.43 -3.15
CA GLY A 347 -15.62 15.53 -4.23
C GLY A 347 -14.12 15.22 -4.29
N GLU A 348 -13.37 15.60 -3.27
CA GLU A 348 -11.95 15.28 -3.14
C GLU A 348 -11.73 13.76 -3.00
N LEU A 349 -10.71 13.25 -3.67
CA LEU A 349 -10.27 11.85 -3.55
C LEU A 349 -9.51 11.70 -2.23
N LEU A 350 -9.94 10.77 -1.38
CA LEU A 350 -9.28 10.54 -0.10
C LEU A 350 -8.07 9.60 -0.27
N PRO A 351 -7.02 9.75 0.56
CA PRO A 351 -5.79 8.98 0.41
C PRO A 351 -5.96 7.46 0.51
N PHE A 352 -4.99 6.72 -0.03
CA PHE A 352 -4.95 5.27 0.07
C PHE A 352 -5.04 4.76 1.52
N GLY A 353 -5.70 3.62 1.70
CA GLY A 353 -5.91 2.99 3.00
C GLY A 353 -7.09 3.54 3.80
N THR A 354 -7.76 4.61 3.35
CA THR A 354 -9.02 5.11 3.94
C THR A 354 -10.21 4.16 3.73
N LEU A 355 -10.11 3.26 2.74
CA LEU A 355 -11.11 2.21 2.45
C LEU A 355 -11.21 1.11 3.52
N GLY A 356 -10.33 1.09 4.53
CA GLY A 356 -10.45 0.15 5.65
C GLY A 356 -11.71 0.43 6.48
N ALA A 357 -12.42 -0.63 6.91
CA ALA A 357 -13.70 -0.51 7.63
C ALA A 357 -13.69 0.53 8.76
N HIS A 358 -12.69 0.50 9.64
CA HIS A 358 -12.57 1.46 10.75
C HIS A 358 -12.30 2.89 10.29
N LYS A 359 -11.63 3.08 9.16
CA LYS A 359 -11.27 4.39 8.60
C LYS A 359 -12.40 5.01 7.79
N LYS A 360 -13.24 4.20 7.11
CA LYS A 360 -14.43 4.70 6.38
C LYS A 360 -15.33 5.50 7.33
N HIS A 361 -15.56 5.00 8.55
CA HIS A 361 -16.42 5.67 9.54
C HIS A 361 -15.84 6.99 10.09
N THR A 362 -14.53 7.23 9.94
CA THR A 362 -13.90 8.49 10.36
C THR A 362 -14.30 9.67 9.45
N TYR A 363 -14.79 9.38 8.24
CA TYR A 363 -15.18 10.41 7.27
C TYR A 363 -16.71 10.46 7.11
N ALA A 364 -17.36 11.33 7.87
CA ALA A 364 -18.83 11.45 7.91
C ALA A 364 -19.49 11.76 6.55
N ASN A 365 -18.75 12.28 5.57
CA ASN A 365 -19.24 12.64 4.25
C ASN A 365 -18.40 11.95 3.16
N ALA A 366 -18.23 10.63 3.25
CA ALA A 366 -17.43 9.89 2.29
C ALA A 366 -18.15 8.66 1.75
N SER A 367 -18.04 8.45 0.44
CA SER A 367 -18.65 7.34 -0.29
C SER A 367 -17.57 6.57 -1.04
N VAL A 368 -17.77 5.26 -1.21
CA VAL A 368 -16.92 4.50 -2.13
C VAL A 368 -17.33 4.86 -3.56
N CYS A 369 -16.37 5.33 -4.34
CA CYS A 369 -16.52 5.64 -5.74
C CYS A 369 -15.68 4.69 -6.58
N LEU A 370 -16.28 4.22 -7.66
CA LEU A 370 -15.68 3.38 -8.67
C LEU A 370 -15.22 4.26 -9.85
N PHE A 371 -13.97 4.16 -10.25
CA PHE A 371 -13.42 4.77 -11.46
C PHE A 371 -13.14 3.68 -12.48
N VAL A 372 -14.03 3.52 -13.46
CA VAL A 372 -13.93 2.48 -14.50
C VAL A 372 -12.99 2.95 -15.60
N PHE A 373 -11.99 2.14 -15.95
CA PHE A 373 -10.95 2.53 -16.92
C PHE A 373 -10.77 1.56 -18.09
N ASP A 374 -11.38 0.37 -18.05
CA ASP A 374 -11.39 -0.57 -19.18
C ASP A 374 -12.64 -1.47 -19.11
N CYS A 375 -13.03 -2.03 -20.26
CA CYS A 375 -14.15 -2.95 -20.41
C CYS A 375 -13.68 -4.18 -21.19
N LEU A 376 -13.69 -5.34 -20.54
CA LEU A 376 -13.12 -6.58 -21.09
C LEU A 376 -14.18 -7.45 -21.75
N LEU A 377 -15.41 -7.40 -21.24
CA LEU A 377 -16.57 -8.09 -21.79
C LEU A 377 -17.80 -7.21 -21.59
N TYR A 378 -18.65 -7.11 -22.62
CA TYR A 378 -19.89 -6.34 -22.54
C TYR A 378 -21.01 -7.08 -23.28
N ASP A 379 -22.12 -7.31 -22.59
CA ASP A 379 -23.28 -8.10 -23.00
C ASP A 379 -22.95 -9.47 -23.62
N GLY A 380 -21.92 -10.13 -23.07
CA GLY A 380 -21.46 -11.45 -23.52
C GLY A 380 -20.34 -11.43 -24.55
N ASP A 381 -20.06 -10.29 -25.18
CA ASP A 381 -19.00 -10.17 -26.19
C ASP A 381 -17.63 -9.92 -25.54
N ASP A 382 -16.64 -10.76 -25.89
CA ASP A 382 -15.25 -10.60 -25.47
C ASP A 382 -14.57 -9.46 -26.25
N LEU A 383 -14.24 -8.39 -25.54
CA LEU A 383 -13.64 -7.19 -26.11
C LEU A 383 -12.11 -7.18 -26.03
N THR A 384 -11.48 -8.20 -25.43
CA THR A 384 -10.03 -8.18 -25.11
C THR A 384 -9.14 -8.04 -26.34
N GLN A 385 -9.59 -8.54 -27.50
CA GLN A 385 -8.88 -8.45 -28.77
C GLN A 385 -9.10 -7.13 -29.52
N LEU A 386 -10.05 -6.30 -29.09
CA LEU A 386 -10.23 -4.97 -29.64
C LEU A 386 -9.12 -4.03 -29.14
N SER A 387 -8.79 -3.02 -29.94
CA SER A 387 -7.88 -1.94 -29.55
C SER A 387 -8.42 -1.16 -28.35
N PHE A 388 -7.53 -0.55 -27.57
CA PHE A 388 -7.92 0.22 -26.40
C PHE A 388 -8.88 1.36 -26.75
N CYS A 389 -8.66 2.03 -27.89
CA CYS A 389 -9.55 3.10 -28.36
C CYS A 389 -11.00 2.59 -28.55
N LYS A 390 -11.18 1.39 -29.11
CA LYS A 390 -12.50 0.77 -29.29
C LYS A 390 -13.13 0.31 -27.98
N ARG A 391 -12.36 -0.30 -27.08
CA ARG A 391 -12.88 -0.67 -25.74
C ARG A 391 -13.29 0.56 -24.95
N ARG A 392 -12.52 1.66 -25.06
CA ARG A 392 -12.82 2.93 -24.41
C ARG A 392 -14.07 3.59 -24.99
N GLU A 393 -14.22 3.60 -26.32
CA GLU A 393 -15.42 4.09 -27.01
C GLU A 393 -16.68 3.33 -26.56
N ILE A 394 -16.62 1.99 -26.52
CA ILE A 394 -17.72 1.15 -26.02
C ILE A 394 -18.06 1.51 -24.57
N LEU A 395 -17.04 1.65 -23.71
CA LEU A 395 -17.25 2.03 -22.31
C LEU A 395 -17.91 3.40 -22.18
N GLU A 396 -17.46 4.41 -22.95
CA GLU A 396 -18.00 5.78 -22.96
C GLU A 396 -19.44 5.86 -23.45
N GLN A 397 -19.80 5.09 -24.48
CA GLN A 397 -21.16 5.06 -25.04
C GLN A 397 -22.18 4.41 -24.11
N ASN A 398 -21.73 3.50 -23.24
CA ASN A 398 -22.60 2.65 -22.44
C ASN A 398 -22.68 3.05 -20.95
N ILE A 399 -21.72 3.81 -20.45
CA ILE A 399 -21.76 4.31 -19.07
C ILE A 399 -22.67 5.52 -18.93
N LYS A 400 -23.49 5.54 -17.89
CA LYS A 400 -24.21 6.70 -17.36
C LYS A 400 -23.59 7.08 -16.01
N PRO A 401 -22.57 7.97 -15.98
CA PRO A 401 -21.83 8.25 -14.76
C PRO A 401 -22.73 8.75 -13.62
N ILE A 402 -22.54 8.16 -12.44
CA ILE A 402 -23.20 8.56 -11.20
C ILE A 402 -22.13 9.18 -10.31
N LYS A 403 -22.22 10.50 -10.14
CA LYS A 403 -21.27 11.30 -9.37
C LYS A 403 -21.03 10.69 -7.98
N HIS A 404 -19.76 10.59 -7.58
CA HIS A 404 -19.31 10.03 -6.29
C HIS A 404 -19.58 8.53 -6.06
N HIS A 405 -20.07 7.80 -7.07
CA HIS A 405 -20.38 6.37 -6.95
C HIS A 405 -19.80 5.54 -8.10
N VAL A 406 -20.14 5.86 -9.35
CA VAL A 406 -19.63 5.15 -10.53
C VAL A 406 -19.29 6.18 -11.59
N GLN A 407 -18.01 6.38 -11.82
CA GLN A 407 -17.47 7.36 -12.74
C GLN A 407 -16.52 6.69 -13.73
N LEU A 408 -16.36 7.33 -14.87
CA LEU A 408 -15.35 6.96 -15.85
C LEU A 408 -14.00 7.53 -15.42
N SER A 409 -12.90 6.82 -15.70
CA SER A 409 -11.56 7.41 -15.53
C SER A 409 -11.39 8.62 -16.46
N GLU A 410 -10.78 9.67 -15.93
CA GLU A 410 -10.39 10.83 -16.74
C GLU A 410 -9.27 10.40 -17.69
N SER A 411 -9.51 10.54 -19.00
CA SER A 411 -8.63 10.09 -20.07
C SER A 411 -8.49 11.18 -21.13
N GLN A 412 -7.27 11.40 -21.62
CA GLN A 412 -6.99 12.32 -22.71
C GLN A 412 -6.04 11.66 -23.72
N PHE A 413 -6.36 11.77 -25.00
CA PHE A 413 -5.44 11.38 -26.06
C PHE A 413 -4.41 12.47 -26.31
N LEU A 414 -3.12 12.12 -26.18
CA LEU A 414 -1.99 13.03 -26.31
C LEU A 414 -1.15 12.65 -27.53
N LYS A 415 -0.79 13.64 -28.32
CA LYS A 415 0.01 13.49 -29.55
C LYS A 415 1.46 13.93 -29.36
N THR A 416 1.75 14.74 -28.35
CA THR A 416 3.09 15.33 -28.16
C THR A 416 3.65 15.12 -26.77
N LYS A 417 4.99 15.17 -26.67
CA LYS A 417 5.71 15.11 -25.39
C LYS A 417 5.31 16.27 -24.46
N ASN A 418 5.15 17.48 -25.00
CA ASN A 418 4.77 18.66 -24.23
C ASN A 418 3.38 18.51 -23.61
N GLU A 419 2.41 17.96 -24.35
CA GLU A 419 1.09 17.65 -23.82
C GLU A 419 1.16 16.68 -22.63
N LEU A 420 2.00 15.64 -22.72
CA LEU A 420 2.20 14.69 -21.62
C LEU A 420 2.92 15.32 -20.42
N ALA A 421 3.91 16.18 -20.64
CA ALA A 421 4.58 16.91 -19.58
C ALA A 421 3.60 17.83 -18.83
N MET A 422 2.78 18.60 -19.56
CA MET A 422 1.74 19.46 -18.98
C MET A 422 0.68 18.68 -18.22
N MET A 423 0.18 17.57 -18.79
CA MET A 423 -0.80 16.73 -18.11
C MET A 423 -0.22 16.10 -16.83
N THR A 424 1.02 15.60 -16.89
CA THR A 424 1.70 15.03 -15.73
C THR A 424 1.91 16.08 -14.65
N ALA A 425 2.40 17.27 -15.02
CA ALA A 425 2.59 18.38 -14.10
C ALA A 425 1.28 18.78 -13.40
N LYS A 426 0.19 18.89 -14.15
CA LYS A 426 -1.15 19.21 -13.63
C LYS A 426 -1.66 18.17 -12.64
N VAL A 427 -1.49 16.88 -12.96
CA VAL A 427 -1.91 15.77 -12.09
C VAL A 427 -1.10 15.77 -10.79
N LEU A 428 0.20 15.99 -10.88
CA LEU A 428 1.08 16.07 -9.71
C LEU A 428 0.79 17.30 -8.83
N GLN A 429 0.52 18.47 -9.43
CA GLN A 429 0.10 19.68 -8.71
C GLN A 429 -1.25 19.52 -8.00
N ALA A 430 -2.12 18.65 -8.53
CA ALA A 430 -3.36 18.27 -7.87
C ALA A 430 -3.16 17.22 -6.76
N ASN A 431 -1.91 16.92 -6.37
CA ASN A 431 -1.54 15.91 -5.37
C ASN A 431 -2.07 14.49 -5.72
N LEU A 432 -2.17 14.18 -7.01
CA LEU A 432 -2.50 12.83 -7.49
C LEU A 432 -1.21 12.04 -7.78
N GLU A 433 -1.31 10.70 -7.80
CA GLU A 433 -0.13 9.83 -7.83
C GLU A 433 0.71 9.93 -9.12
N GLY A 434 0.07 10.30 -10.23
CA GLY A 434 0.69 10.40 -11.55
C GLY A 434 -0.26 9.95 -12.66
N VAL A 435 0.27 9.45 -13.77
CA VAL A 435 -0.53 9.05 -14.94
C VAL A 435 -0.24 7.62 -15.38
N VAL A 436 -1.24 6.97 -16.00
CA VAL A 436 -1.12 5.69 -16.70
C VAL A 436 -1.27 5.93 -18.18
N LEU A 437 -0.29 5.48 -18.96
CA LEU A 437 -0.26 5.67 -20.41
C LEU A 437 -0.59 4.36 -21.11
N LYS A 438 -1.52 4.44 -22.07
CA LYS A 438 -2.05 3.29 -22.82
C LYS A 438 -1.88 3.55 -24.31
N SER A 439 -1.42 2.53 -25.03
CA SER A 439 -1.33 2.56 -26.50
C SER A 439 -2.74 2.53 -27.10
N PRO A 440 -3.08 3.38 -28.09
CA PRO A 440 -4.41 3.40 -28.70
C PRO A 440 -4.80 2.06 -29.33
N GLU A 441 -3.85 1.44 -30.04
CA GLU A 441 -4.03 0.15 -30.72
C GLU A 441 -3.76 -1.06 -29.82
N GLY A 442 -3.48 -0.82 -28.54
CA GLY A 442 -3.16 -1.88 -27.59
C GLY A 442 -4.37 -2.76 -27.27
N THR A 443 -4.28 -4.06 -27.57
CA THR A 443 -5.23 -5.05 -27.07
C THR A 443 -5.08 -5.27 -25.56
N TYR A 444 -6.11 -5.80 -24.90
CA TYR A 444 -6.01 -6.16 -23.49
C TYR A 444 -5.27 -7.49 -23.36
N GLN A 445 -4.13 -7.48 -22.66
CA GLN A 445 -3.27 -8.65 -22.54
C GLN A 445 -3.15 -9.09 -21.07
N PRO A 446 -3.93 -10.09 -20.64
CA PRO A 446 -3.99 -10.53 -19.26
C PRO A 446 -2.60 -10.81 -18.67
N GLY A 447 -2.28 -10.17 -17.54
CA GLY A 447 -1.02 -10.33 -16.82
C GLY A 447 0.26 -9.86 -17.53
N LYS A 448 0.19 -9.33 -18.76
CA LYS A 448 1.34 -8.69 -19.43
C LYS A 448 1.50 -7.24 -19.00
N ARG A 449 2.72 -6.70 -19.11
CA ARG A 449 3.10 -5.34 -18.70
C ARG A 449 3.29 -4.42 -19.92
N ASN A 450 2.21 -4.03 -20.60
CA ASN A 450 2.34 -3.17 -21.79
C ASN A 450 1.85 -1.74 -21.57
N TRP A 451 1.14 -1.45 -20.48
CA TRP A 451 0.89 -0.06 -20.10
C TRP A 451 2.14 0.57 -19.50
N LEU A 452 2.17 1.89 -19.43
CA LEU A 452 3.23 2.63 -18.75
C LEU A 452 2.62 3.39 -17.57
N LYS A 453 3.38 3.58 -16.50
CA LYS A 453 3.02 4.45 -15.38
C LYS A 453 4.12 5.46 -15.14
N VAL A 454 3.73 6.73 -15.04
CA VAL A 454 4.62 7.84 -14.71
C VAL A 454 4.24 8.32 -13.31
N LYS A 455 5.23 8.48 -12.44
CA LYS A 455 5.05 8.92 -11.05
C LYS A 455 6.16 9.88 -10.66
N LYS A 456 5.89 10.71 -9.64
CA LYS A 456 6.87 11.63 -9.04
C LYS A 456 8.21 10.94 -8.72
N ASP A 457 8.19 9.74 -8.15
CA ASP A 457 9.39 9.02 -7.69
C ASP A 457 10.24 8.40 -8.81
N TYR A 458 9.75 8.33 -10.05
CA TYR A 458 10.52 7.74 -11.18
C TYR A 458 11.20 8.78 -12.06
N LEU A 459 10.71 10.01 -12.01
CA LEU A 459 11.12 11.07 -12.91
C LEU A 459 12.51 11.59 -12.52
N PHE A 460 13.33 11.88 -13.54
CA PHE A 460 14.67 12.46 -13.41
C PHE A 460 15.61 11.70 -12.46
N GLY A 461 15.52 10.36 -12.48
CA GLY A 461 16.36 9.52 -11.61
C GLY A 461 15.99 9.60 -10.14
N GLY A 462 14.73 9.93 -9.82
CA GLY A 462 14.25 10.03 -8.44
C GLY A 462 14.53 11.39 -7.79
N LYS A 463 15.06 12.38 -8.52
CA LYS A 463 15.29 13.74 -8.01
C LYS A 463 14.03 14.45 -7.53
N MET A 464 12.88 14.04 -8.05
CA MET A 464 11.58 14.55 -7.61
C MET A 464 11.00 13.75 -6.44
N ALA A 465 11.63 12.67 -5.97
CA ALA A 465 11.10 11.85 -4.89
C ALA A 465 11.29 12.49 -3.53
N ASP A 466 10.44 12.13 -2.57
CA ASP A 466 10.59 12.56 -1.18
C ASP A 466 11.69 11.72 -0.51
N THR A 467 12.67 12.39 0.09
CA THR A 467 13.82 11.74 0.75
C THR A 467 14.03 12.26 2.17
N ALA A 468 14.58 11.41 3.02
CA ALA A 468 15.05 11.77 4.36
C ALA A 468 16.29 10.96 4.73
N ASP A 469 17.27 11.60 5.34
CA ASP A 469 18.42 10.97 5.96
C ASP A 469 18.04 10.51 7.38
N LEU A 470 17.98 9.21 7.60
CA LEU A 470 17.52 8.60 8.86
C LEU A 470 18.57 7.69 9.47
N VAL A 471 18.53 7.55 10.79
CA VAL A 471 19.44 6.68 11.56
C VAL A 471 18.88 5.27 11.66
N VAL A 472 19.73 4.26 11.53
CA VAL A 472 19.38 2.86 11.81
C VAL A 472 19.27 2.66 13.32
N LEU A 473 18.08 2.37 13.84
CA LEU A 473 17.87 2.14 15.27
C LEU A 473 17.87 0.65 15.66
N GLY A 474 17.70 -0.24 14.70
CA GLY A 474 17.69 -1.69 14.89
C GLY A 474 17.32 -2.44 13.61
N ALA A 475 17.27 -3.77 13.68
CA ALA A 475 17.05 -4.62 12.53
C ALA A 475 16.33 -5.95 12.84
N TRP A 476 15.65 -6.50 11.84
CA TRP A 476 15.10 -7.86 11.85
C TRP A 476 15.90 -8.76 10.92
N TYR A 477 15.93 -10.05 11.26
CA TYR A 477 16.41 -11.09 10.38
C TYR A 477 15.48 -11.26 9.17
N GLY A 478 16.10 -11.57 8.03
CA GLY A 478 15.39 -11.86 6.80
C GLY A 478 14.68 -13.21 6.82
N SER A 479 14.02 -13.53 5.70
CA SER A 479 13.39 -14.84 5.51
C SER A 479 13.78 -15.44 4.17
N GLY A 480 13.63 -16.76 4.03
CA GLY A 480 14.10 -17.51 2.88
C GLY A 480 15.62 -17.44 2.78
N LYS A 481 16.14 -17.02 1.61
CA LYS A 481 17.58 -16.90 1.38
C LYS A 481 18.30 -15.91 2.28
N LYS A 482 17.56 -15.00 2.93
CA LYS A 482 18.09 -14.01 3.87
C LYS A 482 17.90 -14.42 5.35
N GLY A 483 17.59 -15.69 5.61
CA GLY A 483 17.63 -16.23 6.98
C GLY A 483 19.02 -16.07 7.60
N GLY A 484 19.09 -15.73 8.88
CA GLY A 484 20.34 -15.47 9.60
C GLY A 484 20.97 -14.11 9.30
N VAL A 485 20.52 -13.40 8.27
CA VAL A 485 21.06 -12.10 7.86
C VAL A 485 20.10 -10.97 8.25
N LEU A 486 20.64 -9.89 8.83
CA LEU A 486 19.87 -8.67 9.08
C LEU A 486 19.54 -8.03 7.73
N SER A 487 18.26 -8.02 7.36
CA SER A 487 17.84 -7.55 6.02
C SER A 487 16.67 -6.57 6.05
N ILE A 488 16.18 -6.23 7.23
CA ILE A 488 15.10 -5.28 7.40
C ILE A 488 15.45 -4.34 8.54
N PHE A 489 15.36 -3.04 8.31
CA PHE A 489 15.93 -2.03 9.20
C PHE A 489 14.86 -1.10 9.73
N LEU A 490 14.93 -0.81 11.03
CA LEU A 490 14.11 0.20 11.70
C LEU A 490 14.83 1.54 11.60
N MET A 491 14.26 2.46 10.83
CA MET A 491 14.80 3.80 10.64
C MET A 491 14.13 4.79 11.58
N GLY A 492 14.90 5.75 12.10
CA GLY A 492 14.39 6.78 12.99
C GLY A 492 15.14 8.10 12.94
N CYS A 493 14.67 9.03 13.74
CA CYS A 493 15.21 10.38 13.89
C CYS A 493 15.35 10.75 15.37
N TYR A 494 16.19 11.72 15.66
CA TYR A 494 16.29 12.29 17.01
C TYR A 494 15.21 13.37 17.21
N ASP A 495 14.64 13.44 18.42
CA ASP A 495 13.82 14.58 18.84
C ASP A 495 14.53 15.36 19.93
N ALA A 496 15.02 16.55 19.60
CA ALA A 496 15.72 17.43 20.53
C ALA A 496 14.83 17.89 21.71
N ARG A 497 13.51 17.94 21.53
CA ARG A 497 12.56 18.38 22.57
C ARG A 497 12.40 17.32 23.66
N ASP A 498 12.20 16.08 23.24
CA ASP A 498 12.01 14.94 24.15
C ASP A 498 13.34 14.29 24.56
N ARG A 499 14.44 14.62 23.85
CA ARG A 499 15.76 13.98 23.95
C ARG A 499 15.70 12.46 23.76
N LEU A 500 14.89 12.01 22.81
CA LEU A 500 14.65 10.60 22.52
C LEU A 500 14.75 10.33 21.02
N TRP A 501 15.20 9.13 20.68
CA TRP A 501 15.12 8.59 19.34
C TRP A 501 13.69 8.11 19.06
N LYS A 502 13.16 8.45 17.90
CA LYS A 502 11.80 8.11 17.47
C LYS A 502 11.83 7.35 16.15
N THR A 503 10.92 6.39 16.03
CA THR A 503 10.78 5.55 14.84
C THR A 503 10.04 6.30 13.74
N VAL A 504 10.50 6.11 12.50
CA VAL A 504 9.92 6.75 11.29
C VAL A 504 9.42 5.70 10.30
N THR A 505 10.25 4.70 9.96
CA THR A 505 9.85 3.68 8.96
C THR A 505 10.61 2.36 9.09
N LYS A 506 10.06 1.31 8.49
CA LYS A 506 10.71 0.01 8.32
C LYS A 506 11.09 -0.17 6.84
N VAL A 507 12.36 -0.42 6.56
CA VAL A 507 12.88 -0.53 5.19
C VAL A 507 13.54 -1.89 4.94
N HIS A 508 13.25 -2.51 3.80
CA HIS A 508 13.72 -3.86 3.44
C HIS A 508 14.28 -3.94 2.00
N SER A 509 14.44 -2.82 1.32
CA SER A 509 14.83 -2.77 -0.10
C SER A 509 15.78 -1.61 -0.36
N GLY A 510 16.59 -1.72 -1.41
CA GLY A 510 17.57 -0.70 -1.80
C GLY A 510 19.01 -1.19 -1.82
N LEU A 511 19.31 -2.27 -1.10
CA LEU A 511 20.63 -2.92 -1.10
C LEU A 511 20.61 -4.16 -1.98
N ASP A 512 21.69 -4.36 -2.72
CA ASP A 512 22.01 -5.67 -3.31
C ASP A 512 22.51 -6.64 -2.22
N ASP A 513 22.68 -7.90 -2.60
CA ASP A 513 23.01 -8.95 -1.63
C ASP A 513 24.41 -8.75 -1.02
N ALA A 514 25.41 -8.36 -1.82
CA ALA A 514 26.77 -8.10 -1.33
C ALA A 514 26.81 -6.94 -0.33
N SER A 515 26.18 -5.81 -0.66
CA SER A 515 26.09 -4.65 0.24
C SER A 515 25.33 -4.98 1.53
N ASN A 516 24.31 -5.85 1.45
CA ASN A 516 23.55 -6.27 2.62
C ASN A 516 24.38 -7.13 3.57
N ASP A 517 25.27 -7.98 3.04
CA ASP A 517 26.17 -8.80 3.85
C ASP A 517 27.21 -7.94 4.59
N GLU A 518 27.78 -6.93 3.93
CA GLU A 518 28.66 -5.94 4.57
C GLU A 518 27.94 -5.16 5.69
N VAL A 519 26.70 -4.73 5.42
CA VAL A 519 25.84 -4.06 6.40
C VAL A 519 25.52 -4.98 7.58
N HIS A 520 25.25 -6.26 7.33
CA HIS A 520 25.01 -7.24 8.38
C HIS A 520 26.20 -7.35 9.34
N GLU A 521 27.40 -7.59 8.81
CA GLU A 521 28.63 -7.71 9.60
C GLU A 521 28.93 -6.46 10.43
N SER A 522 28.70 -5.29 9.85
CA SER A 522 28.87 -4.01 10.54
C SER A 522 27.85 -3.83 11.66
N LEU A 523 26.56 -4.04 11.37
CA LEU A 523 25.48 -3.84 12.35
C LEU A 523 25.50 -4.86 13.49
N MET A 524 25.93 -6.10 13.26
CA MET A 524 26.05 -7.11 14.33
C MET A 524 26.99 -6.65 15.45
N LYS A 525 28.01 -5.83 15.14
CA LYS A 525 28.93 -5.26 16.14
C LYS A 525 28.28 -4.13 16.94
N LEU A 526 27.43 -3.34 16.27
CA LEU A 526 26.78 -2.14 16.82
C LEU A 526 25.44 -2.41 17.50
N THR A 527 24.88 -3.62 17.34
CA THR A 527 23.54 -3.97 17.85
C THR A 527 23.59 -5.09 18.88
N GLU A 528 22.54 -5.17 19.69
CA GLU A 528 22.31 -6.21 20.69
C GLU A 528 20.87 -6.72 20.63
N ARG A 529 20.62 -7.90 21.22
CA ARG A 529 19.30 -8.53 21.22
C ARG A 529 18.27 -7.61 21.89
N ALA A 530 17.17 -7.37 21.20
CA ALA A 530 16.07 -6.60 21.77
C ALA A 530 15.17 -7.46 22.68
N ASP A 531 14.72 -6.88 23.79
CA ASP A 531 13.66 -7.45 24.63
C ASP A 531 12.43 -6.54 24.57
N ALA A 532 11.31 -7.09 24.09
CA ALA A 532 10.06 -6.37 23.96
C ALA A 532 9.46 -5.90 25.30
N SER A 533 9.98 -6.40 26.42
CA SER A 533 9.61 -6.02 27.79
C SER A 533 10.55 -4.98 28.38
N LYS A 534 11.72 -4.74 27.77
CA LYS A 534 12.77 -3.84 28.25
C LYS A 534 13.27 -2.94 27.12
N ILE A 535 12.42 -1.99 26.71
CA ILE A 535 12.81 -0.99 25.71
C ILE A 535 13.84 -0.03 26.34
N PRO A 536 14.98 0.25 25.68
CA PRO A 536 15.95 1.20 26.21
C PRO A 536 15.38 2.60 26.40
N ASN A 537 15.83 3.31 27.45
CA ASN A 537 15.33 4.64 27.79
C ASN A 537 15.61 5.71 26.74
N TRP A 538 16.51 5.46 25.78
CA TRP A 538 16.82 6.36 24.67
C TRP A 538 15.83 6.25 23.50
N LEU A 539 14.96 5.23 23.47
CA LEU A 539 14.07 4.90 22.35
C LEU A 539 12.59 5.01 22.71
N LEU A 540 11.83 5.81 21.95
CA LEU A 540 10.37 5.73 21.94
C LEU A 540 9.91 4.85 20.78
N CYS A 541 9.51 3.61 21.06
CA CYS A 541 9.04 2.64 20.07
C CYS A 541 7.77 1.90 20.55
N LYS A 542 6.85 1.61 19.63
CA LYS A 542 5.69 0.76 19.93
C LYS A 542 6.10 -0.70 19.99
N LYS A 543 5.52 -1.48 20.91
CA LYS A 543 5.86 -2.90 21.11
C LYS A 543 5.82 -3.76 19.83
N ALA A 544 4.89 -3.46 18.92
CA ALA A 544 4.75 -4.19 17.65
C ALA A 544 5.86 -3.90 16.63
N LEU A 545 6.66 -2.85 16.83
CA LEU A 545 7.76 -2.43 15.96
C LEU A 545 9.13 -2.68 16.58
N ILE A 546 9.20 -3.39 17.70
CA ILE A 546 10.47 -3.75 18.30
C ILE A 546 11.18 -4.75 17.37
N PRO A 547 12.41 -4.44 16.93
CA PRO A 547 13.21 -5.30 16.06
C PRO A 547 13.78 -6.52 16.80
N ASP A 548 14.43 -7.43 16.06
CA ASP A 548 15.12 -8.57 16.68
C ASP A 548 16.39 -8.09 17.41
N VAL A 549 17.06 -7.08 16.85
CA VAL A 549 18.22 -6.40 17.45
C VAL A 549 18.03 -4.88 17.45
N LEU A 550 18.54 -4.22 18.49
CA LEU A 550 18.54 -2.76 18.67
C LEU A 550 19.98 -2.22 18.75
N ALA A 551 20.16 -0.95 18.41
CA ALA A 551 21.43 -0.25 18.59
C ALA A 551 21.91 -0.30 20.04
N LYS A 552 23.20 -0.56 20.26
CA LYS A 552 23.83 -0.41 21.59
C LYS A 552 23.96 1.06 21.96
N ILE A 553 24.45 1.86 21.02
CA ILE A 553 24.65 3.31 21.16
C ILE A 553 24.11 3.97 19.89
N PRO A 554 22.92 4.60 19.92
CA PRO A 554 22.28 5.13 18.72
C PRO A 554 23.09 6.23 18.02
N GLU A 555 23.94 6.97 18.74
CA GLU A 555 24.81 8.02 18.20
C GLU A 555 25.93 7.47 17.29
N GLN A 556 26.28 6.19 17.43
CA GLN A 556 27.28 5.50 16.59
C GLN A 556 26.66 4.78 15.39
N MET A 557 25.33 4.78 15.28
CA MET A 557 24.65 4.06 14.22
C MET A 557 24.75 4.80 12.88
N PRO A 558 24.77 4.06 11.76
CA PRO A 558 24.89 4.67 10.44
C PRO A 558 23.62 5.44 10.04
N VAL A 559 23.82 6.48 9.23
CA VAL A 559 22.76 7.26 8.59
C VAL A 559 22.57 6.79 7.16
N TRP A 560 21.32 6.56 6.74
CA TRP A 560 21.00 6.21 5.38
C TRP A 560 19.96 7.15 4.80
N GLU A 561 20.12 7.47 3.52
CA GLU A 561 19.11 8.19 2.75
C GLU A 561 17.99 7.21 2.37
N ILE A 562 16.79 7.54 2.82
CA ILE A 562 15.58 6.78 2.56
C ILE A 562 14.69 7.58 1.62
N THR A 563 14.42 7.02 0.44
CA THR A 563 13.48 7.58 -0.52
C THR A 563 12.15 6.84 -0.47
N GLY A 564 11.05 7.58 -0.59
CA GLY A 564 9.71 7.03 -0.71
C GLY A 564 8.89 7.69 -1.81
N ALA A 565 7.69 7.16 -2.01
CA ALA A 565 6.71 7.79 -2.90
C ALA A 565 6.14 9.09 -2.30
N GLU A 566 5.91 9.08 -0.99
CA GLU A 566 5.39 10.22 -0.23
C GLU A 566 5.68 10.05 1.27
N PHE A 567 5.66 11.15 2.02
CA PHE A 567 5.51 11.11 3.46
C PHE A 567 4.03 10.93 3.85
N THR A 568 3.79 10.04 4.81
CA THR A 568 2.46 9.71 5.32
C THR A 568 2.39 9.95 6.82
N GLN A 569 1.18 10.02 7.38
CA GLN A 569 0.99 10.11 8.81
C GLN A 569 0.12 8.95 9.31
N SER A 570 0.62 8.22 10.30
CA SER A 570 -0.05 7.10 10.94
C SER A 570 0.40 6.96 12.39
N GLU A 571 -0.45 6.39 13.23
CA GLU A 571 -0.08 6.16 14.62
C GLU A 571 0.97 5.05 14.78
N ALA A 572 1.34 4.30 13.74
CA ALA A 572 2.26 3.17 13.87
C ALA A 572 3.65 3.61 14.36
N HIS A 573 4.13 4.75 13.86
CA HIS A 573 5.46 5.30 14.14
C HIS A 573 5.38 6.46 15.15
N THR A 574 6.49 6.71 15.84
CA THR A 574 6.53 7.59 17.01
C THR A 574 7.01 9.01 16.72
N ALA A 575 7.62 9.24 15.55
CA ALA A 575 8.07 10.55 15.07
C ALA A 575 6.89 11.41 14.58
N ALA A 576 6.08 11.95 15.52
CA ALA A 576 4.84 12.70 15.23
C ALA A 576 3.81 11.93 14.36
N GLY A 577 3.97 10.60 14.29
CA GLY A 577 3.23 9.73 13.39
C GLY A 577 3.69 9.77 11.93
N ILE A 578 4.73 10.53 11.59
CA ILE A 578 5.27 10.63 10.23
C ILE A 578 5.94 9.30 9.85
N SER A 579 5.70 8.84 8.63
CA SER A 579 6.33 7.67 8.03
C SER A 579 6.52 7.86 6.53
N ILE A 580 7.26 6.96 5.90
CA ILE A 580 7.58 7.02 4.46
C ILE A 580 6.88 5.85 3.75
N ARG A 581 6.12 6.14 2.69
CA ARG A 581 5.43 5.13 1.89
C ARG A 581 6.37 4.54 0.83
N PHE A 582 6.44 3.22 0.77
CA PHE A 582 7.36 2.46 -0.09
C PHE A 582 8.83 2.87 0.11
N PRO A 583 9.34 2.84 1.35
CA PRO A 583 10.70 3.27 1.66
C PRO A 583 11.73 2.36 0.99
N ARG A 584 12.79 2.97 0.49
CA ARG A 584 13.95 2.27 -0.09
C ARG A 584 15.21 2.98 0.36
N ILE A 585 16.25 2.20 0.63
CA ILE A 585 17.59 2.74 0.86
C ILE A 585 18.12 3.16 -0.51
N THR A 586 18.42 4.45 -0.68
CA THR A 586 19.03 4.96 -1.93
C THR A 586 20.52 5.18 -1.77
N ARG A 587 20.97 5.56 -0.57
CA ARG A 587 22.37 5.85 -0.30
C ARG A 587 22.74 5.58 1.14
N LEU A 588 23.89 4.95 1.35
CA LEU A 588 24.54 4.83 2.66
C LEU A 588 25.35 6.11 2.90
N ARG A 589 25.00 6.91 3.92
CA ARG A 589 25.60 8.24 4.15
C ARG A 589 26.80 8.15 5.09
N SER A 590 27.93 7.66 4.58
CA SER A 590 29.20 7.67 5.32
C SER A 590 29.71 9.08 5.63
N ASP A 591 29.18 10.09 4.94
CA ASP A 591 29.46 11.52 5.13
C ASP A 591 28.67 12.16 6.29
N LYS A 592 27.76 11.43 6.93
CA LYS A 592 26.92 11.95 8.02
C LYS A 592 26.99 11.08 9.28
N SER A 593 27.14 11.74 10.43
CA SER A 593 26.93 11.13 11.75
C SER A 593 25.45 11.11 12.13
N ALA A 594 25.07 10.28 13.10
CA ALA A 594 23.69 10.17 13.58
C ALA A 594 23.08 11.52 14.01
N MET A 595 23.89 12.42 14.57
CA MET A 595 23.46 13.77 14.99
C MET A 595 23.26 14.76 13.82
N GLN A 596 23.77 14.44 12.62
CA GLN A 596 23.60 15.22 11.39
C GLN A 596 22.47 14.67 10.49
N ALA A 597 21.81 13.59 10.91
CA ALA A 597 20.61 13.07 10.27
C ALA A 597 19.44 14.07 10.41
N ASN A 598 18.37 13.88 9.65
CA ASN A 598 17.17 14.70 9.84
C ASN A 598 16.57 14.42 11.23
N ASP A 599 16.36 15.48 12.00
CA ASP A 599 15.66 15.42 13.28
C ASP A 599 14.13 15.49 13.08
N LEU A 600 13.38 15.39 14.17
CA LEU A 600 11.92 15.42 14.12
C LEU A 600 11.38 16.74 13.54
N GLU A 601 11.97 17.88 13.91
CA GLU A 601 11.51 19.18 13.44
C GLU A 601 11.71 19.32 11.92
N HIS A 602 12.87 18.91 11.42
CA HIS A 602 13.14 18.89 9.98
C HIS A 602 12.18 17.93 9.25
N LEU A 603 11.88 16.76 9.81
CA LEU A 603 10.89 15.84 9.22
C LEU A 603 9.47 16.44 9.18
N GLU A 604 9.06 17.18 10.20
CA GLU A 604 7.77 17.91 10.21
C GLU A 604 7.73 18.97 9.10
N GLN A 605 8.85 19.66 8.83
CA GLN A 605 8.99 20.62 7.73
C GLN A 605 8.92 19.93 6.36
N LEU A 606 9.64 18.81 6.16
CA LEU A 606 9.58 18.03 4.92
C LEU A 606 8.18 17.49 4.65
N TYR A 607 7.48 17.00 5.67
CA TYR A 607 6.11 16.53 5.56
C TYR A 607 5.15 17.66 5.10
N ALA A 608 5.28 18.85 5.70
CA ALA A 608 4.46 20.00 5.32
C ALA A 608 4.76 20.47 3.88
N ALA A 609 6.04 20.53 3.51
CA ALA A 609 6.49 20.95 2.19
C ALA A 609 6.04 19.96 1.09
N SER A 610 6.12 18.65 1.34
CA SER A 610 5.71 17.60 0.38
C SER A 610 4.26 17.76 -0.09
N LYS A 611 3.36 18.26 0.78
CA LYS A 611 1.95 18.49 0.46
C LYS A 611 1.66 19.78 -0.30
N GLN A 612 2.52 20.78 -0.17
CA GLN A 612 2.26 22.13 -0.66
C GLN A 612 3.05 22.46 -1.93
N ASN A 613 4.26 21.92 -2.07
CA ASN A 613 5.24 22.36 -3.06
C ASN A 613 5.72 21.19 -3.93
N VAL A 614 4.88 20.73 -4.86
CA VAL A 614 5.34 19.82 -5.91
C VAL A 614 6.05 20.64 -6.99
N ASN A 615 7.37 20.70 -6.93
CA ASN A 615 8.18 21.34 -7.97
C ASN A 615 8.03 20.53 -9.27
N VAL A 616 7.35 21.09 -10.27
CA VAL A 616 7.17 20.50 -11.61
C VAL A 616 8.03 21.19 -12.67
N ASP A 617 8.91 22.11 -12.27
CA ASP A 617 9.70 22.93 -13.18
C ASP A 617 10.61 22.05 -14.04
N LEU A 618 11.13 20.96 -13.47
CA LEU A 618 11.93 19.97 -14.21
C LEU A 618 11.13 19.30 -15.35
N LEU A 619 9.82 19.09 -15.19
CA LEU A 619 8.95 18.56 -16.26
C LEU A 619 8.69 19.61 -17.34
N LEU A 620 8.59 20.87 -16.94
CA LEU A 620 8.23 21.98 -17.82
C LEU A 620 9.43 22.67 -18.46
N ALA A 621 10.65 22.38 -18.01
CA ALA A 621 11.89 23.04 -18.46
C ALA A 621 12.09 22.97 -19.98
N ASN A 622 11.71 21.85 -20.60
CA ASN A 622 11.84 21.62 -22.05
C ASN A 622 10.57 21.99 -22.84
N CYS A 623 9.53 22.50 -22.17
CA CYS A 623 8.34 23.01 -22.84
C CYS A 623 8.62 24.44 -23.34
N GLU A 624 9.43 24.57 -24.38
CA GLU A 624 9.64 25.83 -25.08
C GLU A 624 8.50 26.09 -26.08
N ALA A 625 7.38 26.61 -25.57
CA ALA A 625 6.39 27.43 -26.27
C ALA A 625 5.26 27.79 -25.27
N ASP A 626 4.89 29.06 -25.23
CA ASP A 626 3.71 29.63 -24.55
C ASP A 626 3.75 29.73 -23.02
N ARG A 627 4.80 30.35 -22.45
CA ARG A 627 4.74 30.81 -21.05
C ARG A 627 3.63 31.84 -20.80
N ASP A 628 3.18 32.58 -21.82
CA ASP A 628 2.23 33.69 -21.66
C ASP A 628 0.78 33.38 -22.07
N ASP A 629 0.52 32.43 -22.97
CA ASP A 629 -0.85 32.14 -23.45
C ASP A 629 -1.49 30.89 -22.81
N ALA A 630 -0.70 29.86 -22.45
CA ALA A 630 -1.21 28.65 -21.80
C ALA A 630 -1.65 28.91 -20.34
N LEU A 631 -1.06 29.91 -19.68
CA LEU A 631 -1.42 30.29 -18.31
C LEU A 631 -2.68 31.17 -18.24
N LYS A 632 -3.05 31.85 -19.35
CA LYS A 632 -4.18 32.81 -19.40
C LYS A 632 -5.47 32.21 -19.97
N ASN A 633 -5.42 31.15 -20.79
CA ASN A 633 -6.61 30.58 -21.41
C ASN A 633 -7.09 29.25 -20.79
N LYS A 634 -8.06 29.35 -19.88
CA LYS A 634 -9.08 28.35 -19.50
C LYS A 634 -8.61 26.90 -19.26
N LEU A 635 -8.04 26.66 -18.08
CA LEU A 635 -8.17 25.39 -17.36
C LEU A 635 -9.63 25.20 -16.88
N LYS A 636 -10.47 24.59 -17.71
CA LYS A 636 -11.69 23.90 -17.26
C LYS A 636 -11.50 22.40 -17.45
N LEU A 637 -11.07 21.70 -16.41
CA LEU A 637 -11.55 20.32 -16.20
C LEU A 637 -13.04 20.41 -15.91
N GLU A 638 -13.86 19.49 -16.43
CA GLU A 638 -15.15 19.25 -15.77
C GLU A 638 -14.86 18.84 -14.31
N LYS A 639 -15.41 19.62 -13.39
CA LYS A 639 -14.90 19.74 -12.02
C LYS A 639 -15.21 18.49 -11.19
N THR A 640 -14.17 17.73 -10.86
CA THR A 640 -14.05 17.18 -9.51
C THR A 640 -13.81 18.38 -8.57
N PRO A 641 -14.60 18.60 -7.50
CA PRO A 641 -14.66 19.86 -6.80
C PRO A 641 -13.47 20.07 -5.84
N GLN A 642 -13.02 21.32 -5.72
CA GLN A 642 -12.33 21.84 -4.55
C GLN A 642 -12.65 23.34 -4.38
N LYS A 643 -12.60 23.75 -3.10
CA LYS A 643 -12.73 25.07 -2.47
C LYS A 643 -12.79 26.31 -3.41
N SER A 644 -13.92 27.02 -3.36
CA SER A 644 -14.01 28.41 -3.82
C SER A 644 -13.51 29.38 -2.75
N LYS A 645 -12.66 30.33 -3.15
CA LYS A 645 -12.49 31.64 -2.50
C LYS A 645 -13.59 32.57 -3.03
N ALA A 646 -14.17 33.39 -2.15
CA ALA A 646 -15.21 34.35 -2.50
C ALA A 646 -14.64 35.53 -3.33
N PRO A 647 -15.43 36.12 -4.25
CA PRO A 647 -14.98 37.21 -5.11
C PRO A 647 -15.09 38.56 -4.40
N LYS A 648 -14.13 39.44 -4.67
CA LYS A 648 -14.27 40.89 -4.52
C LYS A 648 -14.92 41.42 -5.80
N GLU A 649 -15.92 42.28 -5.69
CA GLU A 649 -16.22 43.23 -6.76
C GLU A 649 -16.45 44.62 -6.20
N ALA A 650 -15.92 45.58 -6.95
CA ALA A 650 -15.70 46.96 -6.60
C ALA A 650 -16.95 47.82 -6.84
N THR A 651 -17.08 48.83 -5.99
CA THR A 651 -17.91 50.02 -6.17
C THR A 651 -17.47 50.82 -7.41
N ALA A 652 -18.42 51.30 -8.20
CA ALA A 652 -18.23 52.39 -9.15
C ALA A 652 -18.51 53.75 -8.50
N SER A 653 -17.75 54.79 -8.86
CA SER A 653 -18.18 56.19 -8.70
C SER A 653 -17.60 57.11 -9.77
N SER A 654 -18.53 57.75 -10.50
CA SER A 654 -18.55 59.14 -10.97
C SER A 654 -17.49 59.71 -11.95
N SER A 655 -18.03 60.18 -13.08
CA SER A 655 -18.01 61.60 -13.56
C SER A 655 -17.20 61.98 -14.82
N LYS A 656 -17.94 62.68 -15.71
CA LYS A 656 -17.57 63.76 -16.67
C LYS A 656 -16.81 63.43 -17.99
N LYS A 657 -17.57 63.63 -19.08
CA LYS A 657 -17.24 64.20 -20.43
C LYS A 657 -16.13 65.28 -20.43
N PRO A 658 -15.56 65.74 -21.59
CA PRO A 658 -15.80 65.34 -23.01
C PRO A 658 -14.55 65.35 -23.97
N LYS A 659 -14.83 65.11 -25.27
CA LYS A 659 -14.32 65.78 -26.52
C LYS A 659 -13.15 65.17 -27.34
N ARG A 660 -13.48 64.96 -28.64
CA ARG A 660 -12.72 65.21 -29.92
C ARG A 660 -11.43 64.40 -30.16
N SER A 661 -11.04 63.97 -31.36
CA SER A 661 -11.48 64.21 -32.76
C SER A 661 -10.59 63.43 -33.75
N LYS A 662 -11.11 63.19 -34.97
CA LYS A 662 -10.41 63.11 -36.29
C LYS A 662 -9.47 61.89 -36.54
N SER A 663 -9.31 61.33 -37.73
CA SER A 663 -9.78 61.59 -39.11
C SER A 663 -9.23 60.48 -40.05
N ALA A 664 -9.96 60.17 -41.14
CA ALA A 664 -9.53 59.93 -42.56
C ALA A 664 -8.37 58.93 -42.86
N SER A 665 -8.25 58.19 -43.97
CA SER A 665 -8.93 58.05 -45.28
C SER A 665 -8.19 56.94 -46.07
N ASP A 666 -8.89 56.25 -47.00
CA ASP A 666 -8.55 55.80 -48.38
C ASP A 666 -7.18 55.10 -48.67
N ASP A 667 -6.97 54.11 -49.56
CA ASP A 667 -7.67 53.55 -50.75
C ASP A 667 -7.06 52.17 -51.15
N GLU A 668 -7.83 51.33 -51.88
CA GLU A 668 -7.55 50.43 -53.05
C GLU A 668 -6.21 49.63 -53.15
N GLU A 669 -6.03 48.40 -53.68
CA GLU A 669 -6.74 47.34 -54.44
C GLU A 669 -5.77 46.10 -54.39
N VAL A 670 -6.14 44.80 -54.40
CA VAL A 670 -6.29 43.87 -55.55
C VAL A 670 -6.51 42.43 -54.98
N THR A 671 -7.40 41.65 -55.61
CA THR A 671 -7.85 40.27 -55.29
C THR A 671 -6.88 39.14 -55.76
N PRO A 672 -7.20 37.80 -55.75
CA PRO A 672 -8.16 36.99 -54.97
C PRO A 672 -7.58 35.66 -54.39
N SER A 673 -8.29 35.01 -53.44
CA SER A 673 -8.98 33.71 -53.67
C SER A 673 -9.16 32.79 -52.44
N LYS A 674 -10.34 32.14 -52.44
CA LYS A 674 -10.77 30.88 -51.76
C LYS A 674 -11.07 30.88 -50.25
N GLY A 675 -12.35 30.63 -49.92
CA GLY A 675 -12.74 29.98 -48.67
C GLY A 675 -14.20 30.11 -48.25
N ARG A 676 -14.96 29.01 -48.41
CA ARG A 676 -16.17 28.58 -47.67
C ARG A 676 -17.42 29.49 -47.62
N SER A 677 -18.51 28.95 -48.16
CA SER A 677 -19.89 29.35 -47.86
C SER A 677 -20.45 28.55 -46.69
N SER A 678 -21.08 29.27 -45.75
CA SER A 678 -22.01 28.78 -44.73
C SER A 678 -23.41 29.35 -45.04
N ARG A 679 -24.47 28.64 -44.66
CA ARG A 679 -25.86 29.17 -44.61
C ARG A 679 -26.45 28.78 -43.25
N LYS A 680 -26.73 29.78 -42.39
CA LYS A 680 -28.04 30.43 -42.07
C LYS A 680 -29.07 29.45 -41.44
N MET A 681 -29.37 29.55 -40.13
CA MET A 681 -30.28 30.47 -39.39
C MET A 681 -31.79 30.20 -39.57
N HIS A 682 -32.49 29.98 -38.42
CA HIS A 682 -33.80 30.51 -37.94
C HIS A 682 -34.35 29.55 -36.84
N LYS A 683 -34.52 29.91 -35.56
CA LYS A 683 -35.46 30.82 -34.83
C LYS A 683 -36.84 30.21 -34.56
N LEU A 684 -37.23 30.12 -33.26
CA LEU A 684 -38.57 30.22 -32.61
C LEU A 684 -38.51 29.48 -31.24
N GLU A 685 -38.38 30.15 -30.09
CA GLU A 685 -39.38 30.84 -29.22
C GLU A 685 -39.97 29.99 -28.09
N ALA A 686 -40.07 30.61 -26.91
CA ALA A 686 -40.39 30.05 -25.58
C ALA A 686 -41.90 30.21 -25.22
N PRO A 687 -42.32 29.80 -24.00
CA PRO A 687 -42.81 30.85 -23.11
C PRO A 687 -42.40 30.73 -21.62
N THR A 688 -42.42 31.93 -21.04
CA THR A 688 -42.06 32.44 -19.70
C THR A 688 -43.23 32.48 -18.70
N VAL A 689 -42.94 32.46 -17.39
CA VAL A 689 -43.62 33.22 -16.28
C VAL A 689 -42.60 33.36 -15.11
N THR A 690 -41.91 34.49 -14.85
CA THR A 690 -42.19 35.63 -13.91
C THR A 690 -42.63 35.22 -12.48
N SER A 691 -42.17 35.75 -11.33
CA SER A 691 -41.85 37.11 -10.88
C SER A 691 -41.02 37.06 -9.56
N GLN A 692 -39.93 37.83 -9.47
CA GLN A 692 -39.67 38.95 -8.54
C GLN A 692 -40.45 39.02 -7.21
N GLY A 693 -39.67 39.10 -6.11
CA GLY A 693 -40.12 39.51 -4.78
C GLY A 693 -38.97 39.48 -3.78
N ASN A 694 -38.15 40.53 -3.76
CA ASN A 694 -37.15 40.78 -2.71
C ASN A 694 -37.79 41.76 -1.72
N LEU A 695 -37.81 41.46 -0.42
CA LEU A 695 -37.37 42.41 0.61
C LEU A 695 -37.16 41.67 1.93
N LYS A 696 -36.02 41.97 2.54
CA LYS A 696 -35.51 41.48 3.81
C LYS A 696 -36.44 41.92 4.95
N ASP A 697 -36.55 41.09 5.98
CA ASP A 697 -36.27 41.53 7.36
C ASP A 697 -36.24 40.35 8.33
N PHE A 698 -35.59 40.60 9.47
CA PHE A 698 -35.50 39.77 10.67
C PHE A 698 -34.47 38.63 10.65
N PHE A 699 -33.26 38.90 11.17
CA PHE A 699 -32.79 38.43 12.48
C PHE A 699 -31.29 38.76 12.67
N LYS A 700 -30.99 39.63 13.65
CA LYS A 700 -29.66 39.79 14.26
C LYS A 700 -29.54 38.78 15.43
N PRO A 701 -28.31 38.39 15.80
CA PRO A 701 -27.90 38.66 17.18
C PRO A 701 -26.50 39.29 17.31
N LYS A 702 -26.36 40.10 18.36
CA LYS A 702 -25.15 40.75 18.89
C LYS A 702 -24.20 39.71 19.50
N ILE A 703 -22.92 40.03 19.63
CA ILE A 703 -22.12 39.94 20.87
C ILE A 703 -20.90 40.88 20.75
N VAL A 704 -20.56 41.45 21.90
CA VAL A 704 -19.62 42.53 22.20
C VAL A 704 -18.22 41.98 22.44
N ILE A 705 -17.18 42.71 22.02
CA ILE A 705 -15.81 42.58 22.57
C ILE A 705 -15.36 43.98 22.98
N ALA A 706 -14.89 44.11 24.22
CA ALA A 706 -14.37 45.34 24.80
C ALA A 706 -12.83 45.35 24.73
N ASP A 707 -12.27 46.49 24.31
CA ASP A 707 -10.85 46.84 24.34
C ASP A 707 -10.45 47.41 25.71
N VAL A 708 -9.23 47.12 26.19
CA VAL A 708 -8.42 48.08 26.96
C VAL A 708 -6.93 47.92 26.63
N LYS A 709 -6.30 49.06 26.33
CA LYS A 709 -4.89 49.35 25.99
C LYS A 709 -3.94 49.25 27.20
N ILE A 710 -2.65 48.96 26.98
CA ILE A 710 -1.53 49.55 27.74
C ILE A 710 -0.33 49.80 26.81
N GLU A 711 0.30 50.96 27.00
CA GLU A 711 1.38 51.61 26.23
C GLU A 711 2.79 51.06 26.52
N ASN A 712 3.71 51.27 25.57
CA ASN A 712 5.16 51.02 25.71
C ASN A 712 5.93 52.34 25.96
N PRO A 713 6.95 52.33 26.83
CA PRO A 713 8.09 53.25 26.72
C PRO A 713 9.46 52.50 26.63
N PRO A 714 10.56 53.21 26.31
CA PRO A 714 11.60 52.71 25.40
C PRO A 714 12.86 52.11 26.07
N LEU A 715 13.67 51.46 25.23
CA LEU A 715 14.98 50.89 25.54
C LEU A 715 15.98 51.94 26.06
N ALA A 716 16.70 51.59 27.12
CA ALA A 716 17.97 52.17 27.48
C ALA A 716 19.02 51.07 27.72
N SER A 717 20.17 51.23 27.07
CA SER A 717 21.40 50.48 27.26
C SER A 717 22.09 50.84 28.57
N THR A 718 22.71 49.87 29.25
CA THR A 718 23.90 50.10 30.08
C THR A 718 24.68 48.81 30.29
N SER A 719 25.97 48.89 30.02
CA SER A 719 27.03 47.94 30.33
C SER A 719 27.37 47.92 31.83
N SER A 720 27.82 46.79 32.39
CA SER A 720 29.10 46.67 33.13
C SER A 720 29.28 45.29 33.80
N ASN A 721 30.55 45.03 34.11
CA ASN A 721 31.28 43.79 34.44
C ASN A 721 31.02 43.13 35.82
N TYR A 722 31.70 41.97 35.97
CA TYR A 722 32.03 41.16 37.17
C TYR A 722 31.05 40.00 37.48
N GLY A 723 31.48 38.75 37.73
CA GLY A 723 32.81 38.18 37.93
C GLY A 723 32.80 36.63 37.88
N LYS A 724 34.00 36.05 38.02
CA LYS A 724 34.31 34.61 37.88
C LYS A 724 33.53 33.69 38.83
N GLY A 725 33.03 32.59 38.28
CA GLY A 725 32.46 31.43 38.97
C GLY A 725 31.49 30.70 38.04
N GLU A 726 31.95 29.68 37.30
CA GLU A 726 31.08 28.92 36.39
C GLU A 726 30.06 28.06 37.17
N ASP A 727 28.87 28.60 37.40
CA ASP A 727 27.71 27.77 37.71
C ASP A 727 27.17 27.14 36.42
N ARG A 728 27.21 25.80 36.33
CA ARG A 728 26.62 25.05 35.23
C ARG A 728 25.15 25.44 35.07
N LYS A 729 24.75 25.87 33.87
CA LYS A 729 23.36 26.18 33.53
C LYS A 729 22.57 24.89 33.27
N LEU A 730 22.08 24.26 34.34
CA LEU A 730 21.43 22.93 34.33
C LEU A 730 20.10 22.86 33.57
N PHE A 731 19.36 23.97 33.44
CA PHE A 731 17.98 23.97 32.95
C PHE A 731 17.78 24.77 31.64
N ILE A 732 18.86 25.01 30.86
CA ILE A 732 18.76 25.73 29.58
C ILE A 732 17.67 25.12 28.69
N GLY A 733 16.75 25.97 28.25
CA GLY A 733 15.68 25.61 27.31
C GLY A 733 14.48 24.90 27.95
N LEU A 734 14.45 24.73 29.28
CA LEU A 734 13.31 24.17 30.01
C LEU A 734 12.40 25.30 30.51
N GLU A 735 11.11 25.20 30.19
CA GLU A 735 10.08 26.14 30.65
C GLU A 735 9.25 25.43 31.74
N ALA A 736 9.26 25.92 32.98
CA ALA A 736 8.60 25.25 34.10
C ALA A 736 7.45 26.07 34.69
N HIS A 737 6.34 25.41 35.00
CA HIS A 737 5.24 25.97 35.76
C HIS A 737 5.25 25.39 37.18
N PHE A 738 5.31 26.25 38.20
CA PHE A 738 5.21 25.84 39.59
C PHE A 738 3.74 25.96 40.00
N VAL A 739 3.11 24.85 40.38
CA VAL A 739 1.74 24.89 40.91
C VAL A 739 1.78 25.63 42.25
N ALA A 740 0.67 26.27 42.65
CA ALA A 740 0.63 27.13 43.84
C ALA A 740 1.16 26.48 45.12
N ASP A 741 0.99 25.15 45.27
CA ASP A 741 1.52 24.37 46.39
C ASP A 741 3.06 24.20 46.31
N ALA A 742 3.63 24.23 45.11
CA ALA A 742 5.06 24.09 44.82
C ALA A 742 5.80 25.42 44.57
N ALA A 743 5.10 26.55 44.60
CA ALA A 743 5.66 27.86 44.27
C ALA A 743 6.53 28.41 45.42
N GLN A 744 7.71 27.80 45.60
CA GLN A 744 8.70 28.26 46.57
C GLN A 744 9.65 29.27 45.92
N PRO A 745 9.66 30.56 46.34
CA PRO A 745 10.43 31.62 45.67
C PRO A 745 11.93 31.31 45.53
N LYS A 746 12.54 30.68 46.54
CA LYS A 746 13.95 30.29 46.53
C LYS A 746 14.29 29.28 45.42
N LEU A 747 13.45 28.27 45.23
CA LEU A 747 13.67 27.23 44.22
C LEU A 747 13.36 27.74 42.81
N MET A 748 12.38 28.65 42.68
CA MET A 748 12.10 29.32 41.41
C MET A 748 13.28 30.19 40.97
N ASP A 749 13.87 30.96 41.89
CA ASP A 749 15.06 31.75 41.63
C ASP A 749 16.28 30.88 41.29
N GLU A 750 16.47 29.74 41.98
CA GLU A 750 17.53 28.78 41.66
C GLU A 750 17.32 28.14 40.28
N PHE A 751 16.09 27.76 39.93
CA PHE A 751 15.76 27.22 38.62
C PHE A 751 16.11 28.23 37.51
N VAL A 752 15.77 29.51 37.70
CA VAL A 752 16.11 30.59 36.75
C VAL A 752 17.61 30.86 36.71
N ARG A 753 18.28 30.89 37.87
CA ARG A 753 19.74 31.09 37.97
C ARG A 753 20.51 30.02 37.20
N HIS A 754 20.01 28.79 37.19
CA HIS A 754 20.56 27.68 36.41
C HIS A 754 20.02 27.59 34.97
N GLY A 755 19.40 28.65 34.43
CA GLY A 755 19.05 28.79 33.01
C GLY A 755 17.64 28.33 32.61
N GLY A 756 16.78 28.02 33.59
CA GLY A 756 15.38 27.69 33.37
C GLY A 756 14.50 28.93 33.14
N ILE A 757 13.36 28.74 32.49
CA ILE A 757 12.39 29.81 32.20
C ILE A 757 11.10 29.53 32.97
N LEU A 758 10.58 30.52 33.71
CA LEU A 758 9.28 30.39 34.36
C LEU A 758 8.16 30.56 33.33
N ALA A 759 7.31 29.54 33.23
CA ALA A 759 6.21 29.50 32.29
C ALA A 759 5.12 30.51 32.70
N LYS A 760 4.87 31.53 31.86
CA LYS A 760 3.74 32.45 32.04
C LYS A 760 2.39 31.85 31.65
N CYS A 761 2.42 30.75 30.89
CA CYS A 761 1.24 30.03 30.41
C CYS A 761 1.47 28.53 30.56
N THR A 762 0.51 27.82 31.14
CA THR A 762 0.58 26.38 31.40
C THR A 762 0.75 25.54 30.12
N GLN A 763 0.28 26.03 28.97
CA GLN A 763 0.42 25.36 27.68
C GLN A 763 1.84 25.41 27.10
N ARG A 764 2.71 26.29 27.62
CA ARG A 764 4.12 26.37 27.19
C ARG A 764 5.05 25.55 28.08
N ALA A 765 4.62 25.23 29.30
CA ALA A 765 5.43 24.51 30.29
C ALA A 765 5.86 23.13 29.78
N SER A 766 7.16 22.87 29.76
CA SER A 766 7.77 21.55 29.59
C SER A 766 7.77 20.74 30.88
N LEU A 767 7.90 21.42 32.02
CA LEU A 767 7.88 20.83 33.35
C LEU A 767 6.79 21.48 34.19
N VAL A 768 6.15 20.70 35.06
CA VAL A 768 5.23 21.21 36.08
C VAL A 768 5.67 20.65 37.42
N PHE A 769 5.98 21.51 38.38
CA PHE A 769 6.37 21.10 39.72
C PHE A 769 5.17 21.10 40.66
N HIS A 770 5.05 20.03 41.44
CA HIS A 770 4.06 19.81 42.50
C HIS A 770 4.78 19.56 43.81
N ASP A 771 4.27 20.09 44.92
CA ASP A 771 4.85 19.86 46.25
C ASP A 771 4.42 18.50 46.82
N CYS A 772 3.19 18.08 46.51
CA CYS A 772 2.61 16.87 47.07
C CYS A 772 3.10 15.57 46.41
N ASN A 773 3.25 14.52 47.23
CA ASN A 773 3.41 13.12 46.79
C ASN A 773 2.05 12.42 46.53
N LYS A 774 0.95 13.18 46.44
CA LYS A 774 -0.40 12.62 46.28
C LYS A 774 -0.68 12.30 44.81
N ASN A 775 -1.35 11.19 44.54
CA ASN A 775 -1.79 10.84 43.19
C ASN A 775 -2.68 11.97 42.61
N LYS A 776 -2.37 12.42 41.39
CA LYS A 776 -3.22 13.36 40.64
C LYS A 776 -3.77 12.69 39.40
N ASP A 777 -5.04 12.94 39.10
CA ASP A 777 -5.70 12.41 37.91
C ASP A 777 -5.22 13.13 36.64
N LEU A 778 -4.57 12.39 35.75
CA LEU A 778 -4.09 12.86 34.44
C LEU A 778 -5.23 13.40 33.57
N SER A 779 -6.44 12.86 33.70
CA SER A 779 -7.60 13.29 32.92
C SER A 779 -7.97 14.75 33.20
N GLN A 780 -7.77 15.20 34.44
CA GLN A 780 -8.05 16.56 34.90
C GLN A 780 -6.92 17.55 34.58
N LEU A 781 -5.68 17.06 34.47
CA LEU A 781 -4.51 17.88 34.16
C LEU A 781 -4.30 18.09 32.65
N ARG A 782 -4.72 17.12 31.82
CA ARG A 782 -4.56 17.16 30.35
C ARG A 782 -5.15 18.39 29.64
N PRO A 783 -6.28 18.98 30.07
CA PRO A 783 -6.78 20.21 29.45
C PRO A 783 -5.92 21.44 29.76
N LEU A 784 -5.20 21.43 30.89
CA LEU A 784 -4.47 22.59 31.41
C LEU A 784 -3.04 22.69 30.87
N TYR A 785 -2.43 21.56 30.48
CA TYR A 785 -1.02 21.48 30.07
C TYR A 785 -0.85 20.76 28.73
N ARG A 786 0.24 21.06 28.01
CA ARG A 786 0.57 20.37 26.75
C ARG A 786 0.77 18.86 26.97
N ARG A 787 0.42 18.01 25.98
CA ARG A 787 0.51 16.54 26.10
C ARG A 787 1.91 16.00 26.43
N SER A 788 2.97 16.73 26.06
CA SER A 788 4.37 16.38 26.33
C SER A 788 4.89 16.95 27.66
N CYS A 789 4.06 17.62 28.45
CA CYS A 789 4.45 18.18 29.74
C CYS A 789 4.76 17.08 30.76
N ARG A 790 5.86 17.22 31.49
CA ARG A 790 6.22 16.30 32.59
C ARG A 790 5.82 16.90 33.93
N HIS A 791 5.06 16.14 34.71
CA HIS A 791 4.67 16.52 36.06
C HIS A 791 5.69 15.93 37.03
N LEU A 792 6.39 16.76 37.80
CA LEU A 792 7.47 16.37 38.70
C LEU A 792 7.14 16.78 40.14
N ASN A 793 7.62 16.02 41.11
CA ASN A 793 7.62 16.49 42.50
C ASN A 793 8.77 17.48 42.69
N ILE A 794 8.57 18.51 43.53
CA ILE A 794 9.58 19.54 43.80
C ILE A 794 10.88 18.97 44.38
N LYS A 795 10.82 17.84 45.09
CA LYS A 795 12.01 17.10 45.56
C LYS A 795 12.97 16.72 44.44
N TRP A 796 12.47 16.46 43.24
CA TRP A 796 13.34 16.20 42.08
C TRP A 796 14.17 17.42 41.71
N LEU A 797 13.59 18.62 41.82
CA LEU A 797 14.30 19.88 41.57
C LEU A 797 15.35 20.12 42.66
N GLU A 798 14.99 19.90 43.93
CA GLU A 798 15.92 20.00 45.07
C GLU A 798 17.10 19.04 44.93
N GLU A 799 16.84 17.78 44.57
CA GLU A 799 17.88 16.77 44.32
C GLU A 799 18.77 17.14 43.14
N THR A 800 18.18 17.65 42.06
CA THR A 800 18.93 18.11 40.87
C THR A 800 19.86 19.27 41.21
N LEU A 801 19.38 20.24 41.99
CA LEU A 801 20.15 21.39 42.45
C LEU A 801 21.26 20.97 43.41
N LYS A 802 20.95 20.08 44.37
CA LYS A 802 21.92 19.52 45.33
C LYS A 802 23.04 18.74 44.63
N MET A 803 22.71 17.93 43.63
CA MET A 803 23.66 17.07 42.92
C MET A 803 24.39 17.78 41.77
N LYS A 804 24.04 19.06 41.49
CA LYS A 804 24.57 19.86 40.38
C LYS A 804 24.56 19.12 39.02
N THR A 805 23.62 18.20 38.84
CA THR A 805 23.46 17.32 37.67
C THR A 805 21.98 17.05 37.44
N LEU A 806 21.53 17.19 36.19
CA LEU A 806 20.12 16.97 35.81
C LEU A 806 19.75 15.51 36.07
N GLN A 807 18.88 15.28 37.05
CA GLN A 807 18.44 13.93 37.37
C GLN A 807 17.58 13.37 36.22
N PRO A 808 17.56 12.05 35.99
CA PRO A 808 16.65 11.47 35.00
C PRO A 808 15.21 11.80 35.38
N TYR A 809 14.37 12.08 34.38
CA TYR A 809 12.95 12.25 34.61
C TYR A 809 12.35 10.90 35.03
N PRO A 810 11.68 10.80 36.19
CA PRO A 810 10.99 9.58 36.57
C PRO A 810 9.97 9.23 35.48
N LEU A 811 9.90 7.95 35.09
CA LEU A 811 8.98 7.46 34.05
C LEU A 811 7.51 7.81 34.40
N TYR A 812 7.22 8.00 35.70
CA TYR A 812 5.94 8.42 36.25
C TYR A 812 6.18 9.28 37.51
N ALA A 813 6.38 10.58 37.36
CA ALA A 813 6.33 11.45 38.53
C ALA A 813 4.87 11.87 38.78
N LEU A 814 4.42 11.56 40.00
CA LEU A 814 3.04 11.25 40.44
C LEU A 814 2.62 9.82 40.05
N LEU A 815 2.61 8.93 41.05
CA LEU A 815 2.07 7.57 40.95
C LEU A 815 0.65 7.64 40.37
N LEU A 816 0.44 6.99 39.23
CA LEU A 816 -0.82 7.02 38.49
C LEU A 816 -1.76 5.92 39.01
N GLN A 817 -3.00 6.27 39.37
CA GLN A 817 -4.10 5.32 39.24
C GLN A 817 -4.59 5.38 37.79
N SER A 818 -4.65 4.22 37.16
CA SER A 818 -5.11 3.99 35.78
C SER A 818 -6.58 4.30 35.58
#